data_AF-A0A835GCN4-F1
#
_entry.id   AF-A0A835GCN4-F1
#
_cell.length_a   1.000
_cell.length_b   1.000
_cell.length_c   1.000
_cell.angle_alpha   90.00
_cell.angle_beta   90.00
_cell.angle_gamma   90.00
#
_symmetry.space_group_name_H-M   'P 1'
#
loop_
_entity.id
_entity.type
_entity.pdbx_description
1 polymer ?
#
loop_
_entity_poly.entity_id
_entity_poly.type
_entity_poly.pdbx_seq_one_letter_code
_entity_poly.pdbx_strand_id
1 'polypeptide(L)'
;MAPKDTNYIEWAHQTAAEKKTHVSFPQLKYPSLREGGLKDPIQWLEGKAMDDGAKGLWRIRDGLYDFEEFQDKHPGGAEWLELSKGTDITEAFECHHLNPVVEKMIEKYYKRDAKTPRNSPFTFEEDGFYKTLKRAVREEIKKIPPSKQKRPDFIIDALFATVLVASAVSCWSTNYWIVMGSYLTASLAMAWTTVASHSYVHMKTNWRMYLFNLTLMSYRDFRISHALSHHLYPNTLMDFEVSAFEPIIFWNPRKKSARVYFTLCIELIIYPFVALINFARRFASIFIRKDFFTRHYRWHDVIGLLLPVWMYFASGSTFYHAFVTWLWINCTASFIFFTIGTNAAHHHPDIFKDGDQLKGATVDWGMHELEAVMDRTDINSSLFRSMTFFGDHALHHLFPTLDHGILKQLYPVFLEHCEKFKANFRLTSSFDLFIGQLRMAVKENPNLKMAPKDSSYIEWAHKTAAEKKTHVSFPQLKYPSLRDGGLRDPVQWLEGKAMDDGAEGLWRIRNSLYDFTEFLNKHPGGSEWLELAKGTDITEAFECHHLNPVVEKVKDKYYVRDAKTPRNSPFTFEEDGFYKTLKRSVAEELKKIPESEKKRSTLIIDGLFATLLISSALSCWATNYWIVMVSYLIASLTLAWTTVAAHNYIHMKTNWRMYLFNLSLWSYRDFRVSHALSHHVYPNTLIDLEISGFEPIVTWIPRKKPVFAKFTLLIETIVFPFLFILNFLKRFISNFIRKVSSLATTDGMTSLVFFFPSGCTSPVGPLSTTPLEKTVDWGMHELEAVMDRNDINDNFFKVMTFFGDHALHHLFPALDHALLRHLYPVFLKHCEEFRANYRLTSQYDFFIAQLRMAVKEDPNVLNESS
;
A
#
# COMPACT_ATOMS: atom_id res chain seq x y z
N MET A 1 14.92 -25.91 23.79
CA MET A 1 15.49 -27.18 23.29
C MET A 1 14.39 -28.21 23.32
N ALA A 2 14.18 -28.96 22.23
CA ALA A 2 13.25 -30.08 22.22
C ALA A 2 13.78 -31.21 23.13
N PRO A 3 12.91 -31.98 23.82
CA PRO A 3 13.34 -33.17 24.56
C PRO A 3 14.04 -34.18 23.64
N LYS A 4 15.03 -34.91 24.18
CA LYS A 4 15.87 -35.84 23.42
C LYS A 4 15.10 -36.97 22.69
N ASP A 5 13.88 -37.26 23.12
CA ASP A 5 13.11 -38.43 22.69
C ASP A 5 11.82 -38.07 21.91
N THR A 6 11.66 -36.82 21.45
CA THR A 6 10.44 -36.40 20.74
C THR A 6 10.55 -36.65 19.23
N ASN A 7 9.47 -37.18 18.63
CA ASN A 7 9.32 -37.24 17.18
C ASN A 7 9.31 -35.79 16.62
N TYR A 8 10.41 -35.38 15.99
CA TYR A 8 10.65 -33.99 15.60
C TYR A 8 9.64 -33.45 14.58
N ILE A 9 9.07 -34.31 13.73
CA ILE A 9 7.99 -33.93 12.79
C ILE A 9 6.73 -33.57 13.59
N GLU A 10 6.38 -34.40 14.57
CA GLU A 10 5.25 -34.19 15.46
C GLU A 10 5.43 -32.95 16.34
N TRP A 11 6.65 -32.70 16.84
CA TRP A 11 6.99 -31.48 17.59
C TRP A 11 6.93 -30.22 16.73
N ALA A 12 7.36 -30.28 15.47
CA ALA A 12 7.25 -29.16 14.52
C ALA A 12 5.79 -28.87 14.18
N HIS A 13 4.98 -29.90 13.90
CA HIS A 13 3.54 -29.75 13.70
C HIS A 13 2.83 -29.26 14.96
N GLN A 14 3.23 -29.72 16.14
CA GLN A 14 2.69 -29.27 17.43
C GLN A 14 3.05 -27.81 17.70
N THR A 15 4.30 -27.39 17.47
CA THR A 15 4.74 -25.99 17.62
C THR A 15 4.04 -25.07 16.60
N ALA A 16 3.84 -25.54 15.36
CA ALA A 16 3.06 -24.84 14.34
C ALA A 16 1.58 -24.73 14.72
N ALA A 17 0.99 -25.79 15.29
CA ALA A 17 -0.38 -25.81 15.80
C ALA A 17 -0.55 -24.89 17.03
N GLU A 18 0.39 -24.92 17.99
CA GLU A 18 0.43 -24.06 19.18
C GLU A 18 0.56 -22.58 18.79
N LYS A 19 1.37 -22.27 17.76
CA LYS A 19 1.52 -20.91 17.22
C LYS A 19 0.45 -20.53 16.19
N LYS A 20 -0.46 -21.47 15.86
CA LYS A 20 -1.50 -21.36 14.84
C LYS A 20 -0.97 -20.88 13.48
N THR A 21 0.21 -21.34 13.08
CA THR A 21 0.83 -21.05 11.78
C THR A 21 0.63 -22.24 10.85
N HIS A 22 -0.03 -22.03 9.70
CA HIS A 22 0.00 -23.00 8.61
C HIS A 22 1.42 -23.07 8.04
N VAL A 23 1.91 -24.26 7.68
CA VAL A 23 3.23 -24.44 7.05
C VAL A 23 2.98 -24.81 5.59
N SER A 24 3.59 -24.06 4.66
CA SER A 24 3.37 -24.29 3.23
C SER A 24 3.95 -25.62 2.76
N PHE A 25 5.11 -26.00 3.29
CA PHE A 25 5.86 -27.19 2.90
C PHE A 25 5.86 -28.24 4.01
N PRO A 26 5.02 -29.29 3.94
CA PRO A 26 5.01 -30.35 4.95
C PRO A 26 6.35 -31.10 5.06
N GLN A 27 7.16 -31.09 4.01
CA GLN A 27 8.48 -31.75 3.97
C GLN A 27 9.58 -30.92 4.64
N LEU A 28 9.36 -29.62 4.84
CA LEU A 28 10.33 -28.73 5.46
C LEU A 28 10.18 -28.80 6.99
N LYS A 29 11.24 -29.17 7.68
CA LYS A 29 11.26 -29.12 9.15
C LYS A 29 11.18 -27.67 9.62
N TYR A 30 10.54 -27.45 10.76
CA TYR A 30 10.65 -26.18 11.45
C TYR A 30 12.12 -25.95 11.85
N PRO A 31 12.77 -24.85 11.44
CA PRO A 31 14.23 -24.76 11.55
C PRO A 31 14.70 -24.78 13.01
N SER A 32 15.67 -25.65 13.29
CA SER A 32 16.33 -25.72 14.59
C SER A 32 16.96 -24.39 14.95
N LEU A 33 16.90 -24.02 16.23
CA LEU A 33 17.44 -22.75 16.77
C LEU A 33 16.83 -21.46 16.17
N ARG A 34 15.78 -21.52 15.33
CA ARG A 34 15.07 -20.32 14.85
C ARG A 34 14.53 -19.45 16.00
N GLU A 35 14.01 -20.12 17.03
CA GLU A 35 13.33 -19.50 18.16
C GLU A 35 14.25 -19.40 19.38
N GLY A 36 14.71 -18.19 19.68
CA GLY A 36 15.54 -17.88 20.85
C GLY A 36 16.95 -17.41 20.47
N GLY A 37 17.84 -17.32 21.47
CA GLY A 37 19.22 -16.87 21.28
C GLY A 37 19.33 -15.41 20.81
N LEU A 38 20.43 -15.11 20.10
CA LEU A 38 20.71 -13.77 19.57
C LEU A 38 20.08 -13.52 18.19
N LYS A 39 19.56 -14.58 17.54
CA LYS A 39 19.01 -14.54 16.17
C LYS A 39 19.97 -13.87 15.20
N ASP A 40 21.13 -14.47 15.02
CA ASP A 40 22.16 -14.04 14.08
C ASP A 40 22.49 -15.16 13.08
N PRO A 41 23.22 -14.84 12.00
CA PRO A 41 23.44 -15.82 10.94
C PRO A 41 24.25 -17.05 11.35
N ILE A 42 25.13 -16.96 12.35
CA ILE A 42 25.87 -18.14 12.85
C ILE A 42 24.93 -19.12 13.54
N GLN A 43 23.99 -18.62 14.34
CA GLN A 43 22.96 -19.45 14.96
C GLN A 43 22.10 -20.15 13.90
N TRP A 44 21.81 -19.48 12.77
CA TRP A 44 21.09 -20.08 11.66
C TRP A 44 21.86 -21.23 11.01
N LEU A 45 23.18 -21.09 10.78
CA LEU A 45 24.03 -22.17 10.26
C LEU A 45 24.09 -23.37 11.22
N GLU A 46 24.22 -23.11 12.53
CA GLU A 46 24.21 -24.16 13.54
C GLU A 46 22.91 -24.96 13.51
N GLY A 47 21.77 -24.26 13.42
CA GLY A 47 20.45 -24.88 13.27
C GLY A 47 20.35 -25.71 11.99
N LYS A 48 20.75 -25.14 10.85
CA LYS A 48 20.75 -25.83 9.56
C LYS A 48 21.63 -27.09 9.58
N ALA A 49 22.81 -27.03 10.20
CA ALA A 49 23.69 -28.18 10.34
C ALA A 49 23.09 -29.32 11.17
N MET A 50 22.25 -28.99 12.16
CA MET A 50 21.48 -29.99 12.94
C MET A 50 20.42 -30.69 12.08
N ASP A 51 19.78 -29.95 11.16
CA ASP A 51 18.61 -30.43 10.43
C ASP A 51 18.94 -31.19 9.14
N ASP A 52 20.06 -30.84 8.49
CA ASP A 52 20.41 -31.25 7.13
C ASP A 52 21.03 -32.65 7.00
N GLY A 53 21.46 -33.23 8.12
CA GLY A 53 22.00 -34.59 8.15
C GLY A 53 23.36 -34.76 7.46
N ALA A 54 24.11 -33.67 7.26
CA ALA A 54 25.41 -33.71 6.59
C ALA A 54 26.56 -34.27 7.45
N LYS A 55 26.35 -34.44 8.77
CA LYS A 55 27.28 -35.10 9.71
C LYS A 55 28.71 -34.53 9.68
N GLY A 56 28.83 -33.20 9.62
CA GLY A 56 30.12 -32.49 9.58
C GLY A 56 30.82 -32.45 8.22
N LEU A 57 30.20 -33.04 7.18
CA LEU A 57 30.60 -32.95 5.78
C LEU A 57 29.70 -31.96 5.03
N TRP A 58 29.89 -31.80 3.72
CA TRP A 58 28.99 -31.03 2.85
C TRP A 58 28.04 -31.99 2.14
N ARG A 59 26.73 -31.73 2.22
CA ARG A 59 25.74 -32.54 1.51
C ARG A 59 25.34 -31.87 0.19
N ILE A 60 25.42 -32.63 -0.91
CA ILE A 60 24.88 -32.23 -2.23
C ILE A 60 23.99 -33.37 -2.70
N ARG A 61 22.70 -33.09 -2.87
CA ARG A 61 21.63 -34.08 -3.07
C ARG A 61 21.69 -35.12 -1.94
N ASP A 62 21.83 -36.39 -2.27
CA ASP A 62 22.00 -37.44 -1.28
C ASP A 62 23.45 -37.80 -1.01
N GLY A 63 24.43 -37.22 -1.72
CA GLY A 63 25.84 -37.47 -1.49
C GLY A 63 26.44 -36.60 -0.37
N LEU A 64 27.32 -37.19 0.43
CA LEU A 64 28.18 -36.48 1.39
C LEU A 64 29.60 -36.39 0.84
N TYR A 65 30.12 -35.17 0.79
CA TYR A 65 31.40 -34.81 0.20
C TYR A 65 32.33 -34.20 1.25
N ASP A 66 33.62 -34.48 1.11
CA ASP A 66 34.68 -33.92 1.95
C ASP A 66 35.53 -32.94 1.13
N PHE A 67 35.28 -31.65 1.33
CA PHE A 67 35.98 -30.56 0.65
C PHE A 67 37.10 -29.94 1.49
N GLU A 68 37.51 -30.53 2.62
CA GLU A 68 38.50 -29.93 3.53
C GLU A 68 39.80 -29.57 2.81
N GLU A 69 40.35 -30.49 1.99
CA GLU A 69 41.58 -30.26 1.21
C GLU A 69 41.36 -29.38 -0.03
N PHE A 70 40.09 -29.17 -0.43
CA PHE A 70 39.72 -28.41 -1.60
C PHE A 70 39.36 -26.96 -1.29
N GLN A 71 38.96 -26.64 -0.07
CA GLN A 71 38.41 -25.33 0.27
C GLN A 71 39.34 -24.18 -0.13
N ASP A 72 40.65 -24.30 0.13
CA ASP A 72 41.64 -23.28 -0.21
C ASP A 72 41.91 -23.15 -1.73
N LYS A 73 41.51 -24.17 -2.49
CA LYS A 73 41.63 -24.22 -3.96
C LYS A 73 40.32 -23.88 -4.67
N HIS A 74 39.25 -23.63 -3.92
CA HIS A 74 37.93 -23.36 -4.48
C HIS A 74 37.95 -22.04 -5.27
N PRO A 75 37.61 -22.03 -6.58
CA PRO A 75 37.67 -20.81 -7.40
C PRO A 75 36.77 -19.67 -6.93
N GLY A 76 35.67 -19.99 -6.22
CA GLY A 76 34.78 -19.00 -5.60
C GLY A 76 35.32 -18.40 -4.29
N GLY A 77 36.40 -18.96 -3.73
CA GLY A 77 36.98 -18.63 -2.43
C GLY A 77 36.61 -19.66 -1.34
N ALA A 78 37.53 -19.86 -0.40
CA ALA A 78 37.41 -20.84 0.69
C ALA A 78 36.24 -20.55 1.65
N GLU A 79 35.92 -19.27 1.86
CA GLU A 79 34.92 -18.82 2.83
C GLU A 79 33.53 -19.46 2.62
N TRP A 80 33.13 -19.73 1.37
CA TRP A 80 31.85 -20.38 1.09
C TRP A 80 31.77 -21.79 1.67
N LEU A 81 32.85 -22.56 1.58
CA LEU A 81 32.92 -23.91 2.13
C LEU A 81 33.15 -23.87 3.64
N GLU A 82 33.95 -22.91 4.12
CA GLU A 82 34.17 -22.66 5.55
C GLU A 82 32.84 -22.39 6.28
N LEU A 83 32.01 -21.49 5.76
CA LEU A 83 30.73 -21.10 6.36
C LEU A 83 29.68 -22.22 6.28
N SER A 84 29.65 -22.98 5.19
CA SER A 84 28.61 -23.99 4.93
C SER A 84 28.96 -25.40 5.40
N LYS A 85 30.11 -25.59 6.05
CA LYS A 85 30.54 -26.90 6.55
C LYS A 85 29.50 -27.49 7.50
N GLY A 86 29.14 -28.75 7.25
CA GLY A 86 28.14 -29.46 8.05
C GLY A 86 26.68 -29.24 7.63
N THR A 87 26.44 -28.57 6.49
CA THR A 87 25.08 -28.28 5.95
C THR A 87 24.82 -28.96 4.60
N ASP A 88 23.55 -29.01 4.18
CA ASP A 88 23.13 -29.29 2.81
C ASP A 88 23.24 -28.00 1.98
N ILE A 89 24.11 -28.06 0.97
CA ILE A 89 24.47 -26.97 0.06
C ILE A 89 23.96 -27.22 -1.36
N THR A 90 22.96 -28.08 -1.55
CA THR A 90 22.48 -28.44 -2.90
C THR A 90 21.95 -27.25 -3.68
N GLU A 91 21.08 -26.42 -3.07
CA GLU A 91 20.53 -25.24 -3.73
C GLU A 91 21.66 -24.25 -4.07
N ALA A 92 22.59 -24.01 -3.13
CA ALA A 92 23.76 -23.17 -3.35
C ALA A 92 24.65 -23.70 -4.50
N PHE A 93 24.89 -25.01 -4.52
CA PHE A 93 25.66 -25.68 -5.57
C PHE A 93 24.99 -25.49 -6.93
N GLU A 94 23.67 -25.71 -7.01
CA GLU A 94 22.93 -25.60 -8.26
C GLU A 94 22.88 -24.15 -8.78
N CYS A 95 22.66 -23.14 -7.93
CA CYS A 95 22.52 -21.77 -8.43
C CYS A 95 23.84 -21.02 -8.66
N HIS A 96 24.93 -21.41 -8.00
CA HIS A 96 26.23 -20.74 -8.15
C HIS A 96 27.14 -21.38 -9.22
N HIS A 97 26.89 -22.62 -9.66
CA HIS A 97 27.73 -23.31 -10.64
C HIS A 97 27.07 -23.44 -12.01
N LEU A 98 27.46 -22.56 -12.93
CA LEU A 98 27.01 -22.64 -14.33
C LEU A 98 27.78 -23.65 -15.17
N ASN A 99 28.95 -24.14 -14.78
CA ASN A 99 29.77 -25.05 -15.59
C ASN A 99 29.43 -26.53 -15.27
N PRO A 100 29.02 -27.36 -16.25
CA PRO A 100 28.61 -28.74 -15.98
C PRO A 100 29.78 -29.66 -15.61
N VAL A 101 31.02 -29.26 -15.89
CA VAL A 101 32.23 -30.02 -15.52
C VAL A 101 32.38 -30.12 -14.00
N VAL A 102 31.78 -29.19 -13.25
CA VAL A 102 31.85 -29.17 -11.78
C VAL A 102 31.22 -30.43 -11.16
N GLU A 103 30.11 -30.94 -11.72
CA GLU A 103 29.45 -32.15 -11.22
C GLU A 103 30.39 -33.37 -11.26
N LYS A 104 31.14 -33.54 -12.35
CA LYS A 104 32.17 -34.60 -12.44
C LYS A 104 33.36 -34.35 -11.53
N MET A 105 33.72 -33.08 -11.33
CA MET A 105 34.88 -32.69 -10.52
C MET A 105 34.68 -32.96 -9.02
N ILE A 106 33.43 -32.95 -8.53
CA ILE A 106 33.15 -33.22 -7.11
C ILE A 106 33.13 -34.71 -6.77
N GLU A 107 33.02 -35.61 -7.75
CA GLU A 107 32.98 -37.07 -7.53
C GLU A 107 34.20 -37.58 -6.74
N LYS A 108 35.39 -37.02 -6.95
CA LYS A 108 36.60 -37.39 -6.18
C LYS A 108 36.54 -37.06 -4.69
N TYR A 109 35.61 -36.19 -4.28
CA TYR A 109 35.42 -35.81 -2.88
C TYR A 109 34.24 -36.54 -2.24
N TYR A 110 33.49 -37.33 -3.02
CA TYR A 110 32.39 -38.14 -2.51
C TYR A 110 32.89 -39.17 -1.48
N LYS A 111 32.17 -39.30 -0.37
CA LYS A 111 32.48 -40.28 0.67
C LYS A 111 31.43 -41.37 0.76
N ARG A 112 30.15 -41.00 0.76
CA ARG A 112 29.00 -41.89 0.94
C ARG A 112 27.69 -41.13 0.81
N ASP A 113 26.58 -41.86 0.73
CA ASP A 113 25.25 -41.26 0.78
C ASP A 113 24.81 -40.91 2.21
N ALA A 114 23.96 -39.89 2.30
CA ALA A 114 23.24 -39.51 3.51
C ALA A 114 22.21 -40.58 3.87
N LYS A 115 22.05 -40.85 5.16
CA LYS A 115 21.09 -41.85 5.67
C LYS A 115 19.68 -41.28 5.92
N THR A 116 19.55 -39.97 5.84
CA THR A 116 18.32 -39.24 6.15
C THR A 116 17.84 -38.51 4.89
N PRO A 117 16.52 -38.36 4.68
CA PRO A 117 15.99 -37.51 3.62
C PRO A 117 16.56 -36.09 3.67
N ARG A 118 16.51 -35.38 2.54
CA ARG A 118 16.87 -33.95 2.49
C ARG A 118 15.84 -33.11 3.24
N ASN A 119 16.30 -32.04 3.89
CA ASN A 119 15.44 -31.04 4.50
C ASN A 119 15.22 -29.86 3.54
N SER A 120 14.70 -30.15 2.34
CA SER A 120 14.42 -29.15 1.31
C SER A 120 13.18 -29.57 0.52
N PRO A 121 12.26 -28.64 0.19
CA PRO A 121 11.07 -28.95 -0.59
C PRO A 121 11.31 -28.90 -2.10
N PHE A 122 12.51 -28.51 -2.54
CA PHE A 122 12.78 -28.14 -3.92
C PHE A 122 13.37 -29.27 -4.75
N THR A 123 12.97 -29.31 -6.02
CA THR A 123 13.51 -30.23 -7.02
C THR A 123 14.34 -29.49 -8.07
N PHE A 124 15.28 -30.24 -8.66
CA PHE A 124 16.15 -29.81 -9.76
C PHE A 124 16.12 -30.86 -10.86
N GLU A 125 14.91 -31.12 -11.39
CA GLU A 125 14.69 -32.07 -12.48
C GLU A 125 15.37 -31.60 -13.76
N GLU A 126 15.94 -32.52 -14.53
CA GLU A 126 16.77 -32.17 -15.70
C GLU A 126 15.96 -31.50 -16.83
N ASP A 127 14.68 -31.84 -16.97
CA ASP A 127 13.71 -31.22 -17.87
C ASP A 127 12.85 -30.13 -17.20
N GLY A 128 13.10 -29.86 -15.91
CA GLY A 128 12.46 -28.80 -15.13
C GLY A 128 12.81 -27.39 -15.59
N PHE A 129 12.10 -26.41 -15.05
CA PHE A 129 12.24 -25.00 -15.43
C PHE A 129 13.67 -24.51 -15.17
N TYR A 130 14.19 -24.72 -13.96
CA TYR A 130 15.49 -24.14 -13.60
C TYR A 130 16.66 -24.75 -14.39
N LYS A 131 16.76 -26.08 -14.47
CA LYS A 131 17.90 -26.75 -15.15
C LYS A 131 17.90 -26.50 -16.66
N THR A 132 16.73 -26.41 -17.29
CA THR A 132 16.62 -26.02 -18.71
C THR A 132 17.04 -24.57 -18.94
N LEU A 133 16.55 -23.63 -18.13
CA LEU A 133 16.92 -22.21 -18.19
C LEU A 133 18.42 -22.01 -17.94
N LYS A 134 18.99 -22.70 -16.94
CA LYS A 134 20.43 -22.66 -16.63
C LYS A 134 21.31 -23.07 -17.82
N ARG A 135 20.89 -24.08 -18.60
CA ARG A 135 21.58 -24.47 -19.84
C ARG A 135 21.45 -23.42 -20.94
N ALA A 136 20.26 -22.84 -21.12
CA ALA A 136 20.03 -21.79 -22.12
C ALA A 136 20.85 -20.52 -21.80
N VAL A 137 20.82 -20.07 -20.56
CA VAL A 137 21.60 -18.92 -20.07
C VAL A 137 23.10 -19.11 -20.28
N ARG A 138 23.62 -20.32 -20.04
CA ARG A 138 25.04 -20.63 -20.31
C ARG A 138 25.44 -20.36 -21.76
N GLU A 139 24.58 -20.67 -22.72
CA GLU A 139 24.85 -20.41 -24.14
C GLU A 139 24.70 -18.93 -24.49
N GLU A 140 23.72 -18.24 -23.90
CA GLU A 140 23.55 -16.79 -24.09
C GLU A 140 24.72 -15.97 -23.53
N ILE A 141 25.27 -16.34 -22.37
CA ILE A 141 26.40 -15.63 -21.75
C ILE A 141 27.61 -15.57 -22.70
N LYS A 142 27.86 -16.61 -23.49
CA LYS A 142 28.97 -16.65 -24.45
C LYS A 142 28.86 -15.57 -25.54
N LYS A 143 27.65 -15.08 -25.80
CA LYS A 143 27.37 -14.05 -26.82
C LYS A 143 27.52 -12.63 -26.26
N ILE A 144 27.57 -12.46 -24.94
CA ILE A 144 27.62 -11.15 -24.30
C ILE A 144 29.06 -10.62 -24.31
N PRO A 145 29.32 -9.40 -24.82
CA PRO A 145 30.66 -8.86 -24.86
C PRO A 145 31.21 -8.58 -23.45
N PRO A 146 32.49 -8.89 -23.15
CA PRO A 146 33.09 -8.66 -21.83
C PRO A 146 33.03 -7.21 -21.34
N SER A 147 32.87 -6.23 -22.24
CA SER A 147 32.76 -4.81 -21.89
C SER A 147 31.54 -4.49 -21.02
N LYS A 148 30.49 -5.32 -21.04
CA LYS A 148 29.28 -5.12 -20.23
C LYS A 148 29.55 -5.27 -18.74
N GLN A 149 30.51 -6.13 -18.36
CA GLN A 149 30.91 -6.39 -16.97
C GLN A 149 31.67 -5.23 -16.34
N LYS A 150 32.24 -4.31 -17.14
CA LYS A 150 32.98 -3.15 -16.60
C LYS A 150 32.10 -2.02 -16.11
N ARG A 151 30.86 -1.91 -16.59
CA ARG A 151 29.97 -0.79 -16.23
C ARG A 151 29.54 -0.82 -14.76
N PRO A 152 29.16 -1.98 -14.19
CA PRO A 152 28.88 -2.08 -12.76
C PRO A 152 30.05 -1.65 -11.88
N ASP A 153 31.27 -2.04 -12.24
CA ASP A 153 32.50 -1.65 -11.54
C ASP A 153 32.64 -0.12 -11.44
N PHE A 154 32.45 0.60 -12.56
CA PHE A 154 32.52 2.06 -12.55
C PHE A 154 31.45 2.72 -11.67
N ILE A 155 30.24 2.14 -11.60
CA ILE A 155 29.14 2.68 -10.80
C ILE A 155 29.49 2.60 -9.31
N ILE A 156 29.88 1.43 -8.83
CA ILE A 156 30.19 1.26 -7.40
C ILE A 156 31.48 2.00 -7.01
N ASP A 157 32.49 2.07 -7.88
CA ASP A 157 33.71 2.83 -7.63
C ASP A 157 33.41 4.34 -7.54
N ALA A 158 32.52 4.85 -8.39
CA ALA A 158 32.07 6.25 -8.34
C ALA A 158 31.22 6.54 -7.08
N LEU A 159 30.36 5.62 -6.68
CA LEU A 159 29.60 5.73 -5.42
C LEU A 159 30.54 5.76 -4.22
N PHE A 160 31.53 4.87 -4.18
CA PHE A 160 32.53 4.86 -3.12
C PHE A 160 33.37 6.14 -3.07
N ALA A 161 33.83 6.63 -4.22
CA ALA A 161 34.52 7.92 -4.29
C ALA A 161 33.63 9.07 -3.80
N THR A 162 32.33 9.03 -4.12
CA THR A 162 31.35 10.00 -3.62
C THR A 162 31.20 9.93 -2.10
N VAL A 163 31.18 8.74 -1.50
CA VAL A 163 31.19 8.57 -0.04
C VAL A 163 32.39 9.28 0.57
N LEU A 164 33.60 9.00 0.07
CA LEU A 164 34.83 9.57 0.62
C LEU A 164 34.86 11.11 0.53
N VAL A 165 34.48 11.67 -0.62
CA VAL A 165 34.49 13.13 -0.83
C VAL A 165 33.40 13.80 -0.01
N ALA A 166 32.15 13.33 -0.11
CA ALA A 166 31.02 13.96 0.57
C ALA A 166 31.14 13.85 2.10
N SER A 167 31.64 12.73 2.62
CA SER A 167 31.84 12.59 4.07
C SER A 167 32.91 13.55 4.58
N ALA A 168 34.01 13.76 3.84
CA ALA A 168 35.04 14.73 4.22
C ALA A 168 34.52 16.18 4.16
N VAL A 169 33.78 16.54 3.12
CA VAL A 169 33.18 17.88 2.97
C VAL A 169 32.19 18.18 4.10
N SER A 170 31.45 17.17 4.58
CA SER A 170 30.50 17.32 5.69
C SER A 170 31.14 17.73 7.02
N CYS A 171 32.45 17.48 7.18
CA CYS A 171 33.22 17.89 8.35
C CYS A 171 34.13 19.10 8.11
N TRP A 172 34.46 19.40 6.84
CA TRP A 172 35.34 20.50 6.47
C TRP A 172 34.63 21.86 6.46
N SER A 173 33.38 21.89 5.99
CA SER A 173 32.62 23.13 5.86
C SER A 173 31.97 23.55 7.17
N THR A 174 31.85 24.87 7.39
CA THR A 174 31.04 25.46 8.46
C THR A 174 29.70 26.03 7.95
N ASN A 175 29.52 26.12 6.62
CA ASN A 175 28.26 26.54 6.02
C ASN A 175 27.20 25.43 6.18
N TYR A 176 26.08 25.75 6.83
CA TYR A 176 25.00 24.81 7.12
C TYR A 176 24.50 24.04 5.89
N TRP A 177 24.26 24.71 4.77
CA TRP A 177 23.71 24.07 3.57
C TRP A 177 24.72 23.13 2.90
N ILE A 178 26.00 23.49 2.90
CA ILE A 178 27.07 22.63 2.40
C ILE A 178 27.22 21.40 3.30
N VAL A 179 27.19 21.59 4.63
CA VAL A 179 27.26 20.50 5.61
C VAL A 179 26.09 19.54 5.42
N MET A 180 24.86 20.05 5.42
CA MET A 180 23.66 19.22 5.26
C MET A 180 23.61 18.53 3.90
N GLY A 181 23.93 19.23 2.81
CA GLY A 181 23.95 18.66 1.46
C GLY A 181 24.99 17.55 1.32
N SER A 182 26.22 17.76 1.81
CA SER A 182 27.28 16.76 1.76
C SER A 182 27.03 15.58 2.71
N TYR A 183 26.47 15.82 3.90
CA TYR A 183 26.01 14.79 4.83
C TYR A 183 24.96 13.86 4.20
N LEU A 184 23.91 14.43 3.60
CA LEU A 184 22.85 13.65 2.94
C LEU A 184 23.40 12.89 1.74
N THR A 185 24.29 13.53 0.96
CA THR A 185 24.95 12.90 -0.19
C THR A 185 25.83 11.72 0.26
N ALA A 186 26.61 11.88 1.32
CA ALA A 186 27.45 10.82 1.88
C ALA A 186 26.59 9.64 2.39
N SER A 187 25.48 9.94 3.08
CA SER A 187 24.56 8.93 3.60
C SER A 187 23.90 8.12 2.47
N LEU A 188 23.38 8.81 1.45
CA LEU A 188 22.77 8.17 0.28
C LEU A 188 23.80 7.36 -0.52
N ALA A 189 24.97 7.93 -0.79
CA ALA A 189 26.05 7.23 -1.50
C ALA A 189 26.54 6.01 -0.72
N MET A 190 26.58 6.06 0.62
CA MET A 190 26.97 4.91 1.45
C MET A 190 25.92 3.80 1.40
N ALA A 191 24.63 4.14 1.51
CA ALA A 191 23.55 3.18 1.35
C ALA A 191 23.60 2.51 -0.04
N TRP A 192 23.73 3.30 -1.11
CA TRP A 192 23.82 2.80 -2.48
C TRP A 192 25.11 2.01 -2.76
N THR A 193 26.24 2.38 -2.17
CA THR A 193 27.48 1.57 -2.22
C THR A 193 27.25 0.21 -1.57
N THR A 194 26.50 0.18 -0.46
CA THR A 194 26.16 -1.05 0.27
C THR A 194 25.25 -1.95 -0.56
N VAL A 195 24.18 -1.40 -1.15
CA VAL A 195 23.31 -2.16 -2.08
C VAL A 195 24.11 -2.66 -3.29
N ALA A 196 24.93 -1.80 -3.92
CA ALA A 196 25.74 -2.20 -5.06
C ALA A 196 26.78 -3.27 -4.72
N SER A 197 27.35 -3.23 -3.51
CA SER A 197 28.33 -4.21 -3.05
C SER A 197 27.74 -5.62 -2.91
N HIS A 198 26.42 -5.74 -2.72
CA HIS A 198 25.73 -7.03 -2.59
C HIS A 198 25.96 -7.94 -3.79
N SER A 199 25.96 -7.41 -5.01
CA SER A 199 26.22 -8.20 -6.22
C SER A 199 27.60 -8.86 -6.17
N TYR A 200 28.58 -8.16 -5.60
CA TYR A 200 29.95 -8.65 -5.46
C TYR A 200 30.12 -9.62 -4.30
N VAL A 201 29.20 -9.63 -3.32
CA VAL A 201 29.18 -10.58 -2.21
C VAL A 201 28.93 -12.00 -2.70
N HIS A 202 28.08 -12.19 -3.72
CA HIS A 202 27.78 -13.48 -4.35
C HIS A 202 28.90 -13.99 -5.28
N MET A 203 29.79 -13.12 -5.74
CA MET A 203 30.86 -13.47 -6.67
C MET A 203 32.10 -14.04 -5.96
N LYS A 204 33.09 -14.45 -6.76
CA LYS A 204 34.44 -14.76 -6.25
C LYS A 204 34.97 -13.58 -5.42
N THR A 205 35.77 -13.89 -4.39
CA THR A 205 36.37 -12.87 -3.51
C THR A 205 37.00 -11.74 -4.31
N ASN A 206 36.58 -10.51 -4.00
CA ASN A 206 37.00 -9.28 -4.66
C ASN A 206 36.96 -8.14 -3.65
N TRP A 207 37.65 -7.03 -3.91
CA TRP A 207 37.76 -5.96 -2.92
C TRP A 207 36.45 -5.15 -2.74
N ARG A 208 35.58 -5.12 -3.75
CA ARG A 208 34.33 -4.33 -3.74
C ARG A 208 33.29 -4.88 -2.78
N MET A 209 33.30 -6.19 -2.54
CA MET A 209 32.45 -6.81 -1.52
C MET A 209 32.75 -6.24 -0.11
N TYR A 210 33.99 -5.83 0.16
CA TYR A 210 34.37 -5.27 1.45
C TYR A 210 33.79 -3.87 1.71
N LEU A 211 33.33 -3.18 0.66
CA LEU A 211 32.68 -1.87 0.81
C LEU A 211 31.36 -1.97 1.59
N PHE A 212 30.72 -3.15 1.62
CA PHE A 212 29.56 -3.41 2.48
C PHE A 212 29.85 -3.08 3.96
N ASN A 213 31.08 -3.33 4.41
CA ASN A 213 31.49 -3.15 5.80
C ASN A 213 31.62 -1.68 6.23
N LEU A 214 31.54 -0.72 5.29
CA LEU A 214 31.51 0.72 5.62
C LEU A 214 30.32 1.10 6.50
N THR A 215 29.25 0.31 6.49
CA THR A 215 28.03 0.50 7.30
C THR A 215 28.10 -0.12 8.69
N LEU A 216 29.25 -0.66 9.11
CA LEU A 216 29.43 -1.49 10.31
C LEU A 216 28.73 -2.86 10.28
N MET A 217 27.93 -3.16 9.24
CA MET A 217 27.44 -4.51 8.99
C MET A 217 28.57 -5.39 8.43
N SER A 218 28.46 -6.71 8.53
CA SER A 218 29.47 -7.64 8.00
C SER A 218 28.99 -8.29 6.72
N TYR A 219 29.73 -8.13 5.62
CA TYR A 219 29.43 -8.84 4.37
C TYR A 219 29.43 -10.36 4.58
N ARG A 220 30.25 -10.86 5.52
CA ARG A 220 30.37 -12.29 5.82
C ARG A 220 29.11 -12.81 6.52
N ASP A 221 28.53 -12.02 7.43
CA ASP A 221 27.19 -12.30 7.97
C ASP A 221 26.11 -12.20 6.90
N PHE A 222 26.25 -11.22 6.01
CA PHE A 222 25.32 -11.03 4.89
C PHE A 222 25.38 -12.18 3.87
N ARG A 223 26.53 -12.83 3.65
CA ARG A 223 26.61 -14.07 2.87
C ARG A 223 25.73 -15.17 3.46
N ILE A 224 25.65 -15.24 4.78
CA ILE A 224 24.84 -16.25 5.45
C ILE A 224 23.36 -15.86 5.41
N SER A 225 23.01 -14.65 5.86
CA SER A 225 21.62 -14.20 5.92
C SER A 225 20.99 -14.08 4.54
N HIS A 226 21.71 -13.50 3.59
CA HIS A 226 21.19 -13.18 2.29
C HIS A 226 21.48 -14.31 1.30
N ALA A 227 22.74 -14.64 1.05
CA ALA A 227 23.10 -15.56 -0.04
C ALA A 227 22.79 -17.05 0.27
N LEU A 228 23.05 -17.52 1.49
CA LEU A 228 22.84 -18.93 1.86
C LEU A 228 21.45 -19.22 2.43
N SER A 229 20.77 -18.19 2.95
CA SER A 229 19.45 -18.35 3.55
C SER A 229 18.36 -17.76 2.67
N HIS A 230 18.31 -16.44 2.50
CA HIS A 230 17.25 -15.76 1.77
C HIS A 230 17.19 -16.14 0.28
N HIS A 231 18.31 -16.13 -0.45
CA HIS A 231 18.35 -16.48 -1.88
C HIS A 231 18.00 -17.93 -2.19
N LEU A 232 18.27 -18.85 -1.26
CA LEU A 232 18.05 -20.28 -1.51
C LEU A 232 16.64 -20.71 -1.09
N TYR A 233 16.05 -20.01 -0.11
CA TYR A 233 14.79 -20.37 0.49
C TYR A 233 13.89 -19.14 0.73
N PRO A 234 13.73 -18.22 -0.25
CA PRO A 234 13.09 -16.93 -0.02
C PRO A 234 11.66 -17.13 0.46
N ASN A 235 11.28 -16.32 1.45
CA ASN A 235 9.95 -16.31 2.05
C ASN A 235 9.46 -17.62 2.69
N THR A 236 10.32 -18.64 2.81
CA THR A 236 10.02 -19.87 3.56
C THR A 236 10.34 -19.68 5.05
N LEU A 237 10.08 -20.68 5.90
CA LEU A 237 10.54 -20.64 7.30
C LEU A 237 12.07 -20.65 7.45
N MET A 238 12.82 -21.13 6.46
CA MET A 238 14.29 -21.13 6.45
C MET A 238 14.90 -19.76 6.12
N ASP A 239 14.08 -18.81 5.64
CA ASP A 239 14.53 -17.45 5.33
C ASP A 239 14.84 -16.67 6.61
N PHE A 240 16.13 -16.47 6.85
CA PHE A 240 16.63 -15.76 8.01
C PHE A 240 16.19 -14.30 7.97
N GLU A 241 16.16 -13.66 6.81
CA GLU A 241 15.79 -12.25 6.69
C GLU A 241 14.31 -12.00 7.01
N VAL A 242 13.45 -13.02 6.87
CA VAL A 242 12.09 -12.99 7.41
C VAL A 242 12.09 -13.12 8.94
N SER A 243 12.84 -14.08 9.49
CA SER A 243 12.83 -14.37 10.93
C SER A 243 13.60 -13.37 11.80
N ALA A 244 14.57 -12.66 11.23
CA ALA A 244 15.47 -11.73 11.92
C ALA A 244 14.74 -10.49 12.45
N PHE A 245 13.66 -10.09 11.78
CA PHE A 245 12.80 -8.98 12.23
C PHE A 245 11.75 -9.44 13.24
N GLU A 246 11.54 -10.74 13.48
CA GLU A 246 10.58 -11.21 14.47
C GLU A 246 11.16 -11.07 15.91
N PRO A 247 10.37 -10.62 16.90
CA PRO A 247 8.93 -10.38 16.87
C PRO A 247 8.53 -8.91 16.62
N ILE A 248 9.43 -8.11 16.04
CA ILE A 248 9.20 -6.67 15.81
C ILE A 248 8.31 -6.49 14.58
N ILE A 249 8.64 -7.13 13.46
CA ILE A 249 7.88 -7.13 12.22
C ILE A 249 7.61 -8.59 11.82
N PHE A 250 6.40 -8.87 11.32
CA PHE A 250 5.99 -10.20 10.89
C PHE A 250 5.50 -10.16 9.44
N TRP A 251 6.22 -10.77 8.51
CA TRP A 251 5.79 -10.84 7.11
C TRP A 251 5.06 -12.13 6.73
N ASN A 252 5.16 -13.20 7.51
CA ASN A 252 4.41 -14.43 7.25
C ASN A 252 2.96 -14.31 7.74
N PRO A 253 1.97 -14.85 7.00
CA PRO A 253 0.58 -14.94 7.44
C PRO A 253 0.46 -15.77 8.73
N ARG A 254 0.02 -15.12 9.81
CA ARG A 254 -0.25 -15.74 11.11
C ARG A 254 -1.11 -14.82 11.94
N LYS A 255 -1.66 -15.33 13.05
CA LYS A 255 -2.25 -14.47 14.08
C LYS A 255 -1.21 -13.50 14.64
N LYS A 256 -1.48 -12.20 14.59
CA LYS A 256 -0.54 -11.14 14.95
C LYS A 256 -1.08 -10.28 16.09
N SER A 257 -0.16 -9.63 16.82
CA SER A 257 -0.54 -8.64 17.82
C SER A 257 -0.91 -7.31 17.16
N ALA A 258 -1.65 -6.43 17.85
CA ALA A 258 -2.02 -5.12 17.32
C ALA A 258 -0.83 -4.20 16.94
N ARG A 259 0.41 -4.56 17.33
CA ARG A 259 1.62 -3.78 17.01
C ARG A 259 1.91 -3.73 15.52
N VAL A 260 1.46 -4.72 14.74
CA VAL A 260 1.71 -4.77 13.28
C VAL A 260 1.03 -3.63 12.52
N TYR A 261 0.02 -2.98 13.09
CA TYR A 261 -0.59 -1.78 12.52
C TYR A 261 0.29 -0.53 12.64
N PHE A 262 1.31 -0.58 13.49
CA PHE A 262 2.32 0.46 13.65
C PHE A 262 3.61 0.13 12.91
N THR A 263 3.61 -0.86 11.99
CA THR A 263 4.83 -1.31 11.29
C THR A 263 5.57 -0.14 10.65
N LEU A 264 4.88 0.76 9.94
CA LEU A 264 5.54 1.93 9.35
C LEU A 264 6.25 2.80 10.42
N CYS A 265 5.60 3.10 11.54
CA CYS A 265 6.20 3.88 12.61
C CYS A 265 7.38 3.15 13.26
N ILE A 266 7.25 1.83 13.43
CA ILE A 266 8.30 0.96 13.97
C ILE A 266 9.52 0.99 13.03
N GLU A 267 9.31 0.89 11.72
CA GLU A 267 10.38 0.93 10.72
C GLU A 267 11.09 2.28 10.69
N LEU A 268 10.34 3.39 10.68
CA LEU A 268 10.89 4.74 10.73
C LEU A 268 11.77 4.98 11.97
N ILE A 269 11.45 4.33 13.10
CA ILE A 269 12.22 4.43 14.34
C ILE A 269 13.40 3.46 14.33
N ILE A 270 13.23 2.23 13.86
CA ILE A 270 14.22 1.16 14.02
C ILE A 270 15.26 1.16 12.90
N TYR A 271 14.86 1.34 11.65
CA TYR A 271 15.74 1.25 10.48
C TYR A 271 16.99 2.15 10.57
N PRO A 272 16.93 3.37 11.15
CA PRO A 272 18.15 4.16 11.36
C PRO A 272 19.19 3.47 12.26
N PHE A 273 18.79 2.58 13.15
CA PHE A 273 19.68 1.95 14.12
C PHE A 273 20.03 0.50 13.81
N VAL A 274 19.44 -0.13 12.78
CA VAL A 274 19.63 -1.58 12.53
C VAL A 274 21.11 -1.93 12.28
N ALA A 275 21.84 -1.13 11.50
CA ALA A 275 23.27 -1.37 11.27
C ALA A 275 24.09 -1.35 12.57
N LEU A 276 23.84 -0.36 13.43
CA LEU A 276 24.47 -0.26 14.76
C LEU A 276 24.05 -1.41 15.70
N ILE A 277 22.79 -1.82 15.66
CA ILE A 277 22.27 -2.96 16.43
C ILE A 277 22.96 -4.25 15.99
N ASN A 278 23.13 -4.48 14.69
CA ASN A 278 23.84 -5.64 14.16
C ASN A 278 25.31 -5.64 14.60
N PHE A 279 25.99 -4.50 14.48
CA PHE A 279 27.35 -4.34 14.99
C PHE A 279 27.45 -4.64 16.49
N ALA A 280 26.56 -4.06 17.31
CA ALA A 280 26.53 -4.25 18.75
C ALA A 280 26.25 -5.71 19.15
N ARG A 281 25.30 -6.38 18.48
CA ARG A 281 25.00 -7.81 18.69
C ARG A 281 26.21 -8.68 18.39
N ARG A 282 26.87 -8.43 17.27
CA ARG A 282 28.06 -9.17 16.86
C ARG A 282 29.24 -8.93 17.80
N PHE A 283 29.44 -7.68 18.23
CA PHE A 283 30.46 -7.33 19.22
C PHE A 283 30.20 -8.01 20.56
N ALA A 284 28.95 -7.99 21.04
CA ALA A 284 28.56 -8.70 22.27
C ALA A 284 28.80 -10.21 22.18
N SER A 285 28.64 -10.81 20.99
CA SER A 285 28.87 -12.23 20.76
C SER A 285 30.32 -12.66 21.03
N ILE A 286 31.30 -11.77 20.96
CA ILE A 286 32.69 -12.04 21.37
C ILE A 286 32.75 -12.49 22.83
N PHE A 287 31.93 -11.88 23.69
CA PHE A 287 31.94 -12.13 25.13
C PHE A 287 30.94 -13.20 25.56
N ILE A 288 29.89 -13.42 24.76
CA ILE A 288 28.80 -14.35 25.08
C ILE A 288 29.08 -15.76 24.54
N ARG A 289 29.73 -15.88 23.36
CA ARG A 289 29.94 -17.16 22.69
C ARG A 289 31.41 -17.59 22.75
N LYS A 290 31.63 -18.81 23.20
CA LYS A 290 32.96 -19.42 23.26
C LYS A 290 33.59 -19.47 21.86
N ASP A 291 34.85 -19.03 21.77
CA ASP A 291 35.66 -19.03 20.54
C ASP A 291 35.07 -18.22 19.37
N PHE A 292 34.08 -17.34 19.59
CA PHE A 292 33.42 -16.60 18.51
C PHE A 292 34.37 -15.65 17.78
N PHE A 293 35.23 -14.96 18.53
CA PHE A 293 36.22 -14.04 17.95
C PHE A 293 37.18 -14.78 17.00
N THR A 294 37.75 -15.90 17.44
CA THR A 294 38.72 -16.65 16.62
C THR A 294 38.06 -17.34 15.42
N ARG A 295 36.83 -17.82 15.58
CA ARG A 295 36.11 -18.53 14.50
C ARG A 295 35.50 -17.61 13.46
N HIS A 296 35.04 -16.42 13.83
CA HIS A 296 34.20 -15.61 12.94
C HIS A 296 34.70 -14.19 12.64
N TYR A 297 35.40 -13.53 13.57
CA TYR A 297 35.97 -12.20 13.30
C TYR A 297 37.19 -12.31 12.38
N ARG A 298 37.33 -11.34 11.47
CA ARG A 298 38.39 -11.25 10.47
C ARG A 298 38.86 -9.80 10.34
N TRP A 299 39.98 -9.59 9.66
CA TRP A 299 40.60 -8.26 9.52
C TRP A 299 39.66 -7.22 8.90
N HIS A 300 38.77 -7.63 7.98
CA HIS A 300 37.84 -6.74 7.28
C HIS A 300 36.75 -6.15 8.18
N ASP A 301 36.59 -6.64 9.41
CA ASP A 301 35.61 -6.11 10.35
C ASP A 301 35.99 -4.73 10.89
N VAL A 302 37.25 -4.31 10.71
CA VAL A 302 37.72 -2.95 11.06
C VAL A 302 37.36 -1.90 10.00
N ILE A 303 36.96 -2.31 8.79
CA ILE A 303 36.80 -1.40 7.63
C ILE A 303 35.80 -0.28 7.90
N GLY A 304 34.68 -0.57 8.57
CA GLY A 304 33.68 0.45 8.93
C GLY A 304 34.22 1.56 9.83
N LEU A 305 35.27 1.28 10.61
CA LEU A 305 35.94 2.24 11.48
C LEU A 305 36.99 3.10 10.77
N LEU A 306 37.29 2.82 9.49
CA LEU A 306 38.25 3.61 8.71
C LEU A 306 37.64 4.90 8.15
N LEU A 307 36.33 4.95 7.91
CA LEU A 307 35.66 6.14 7.41
C LEU A 307 35.76 7.37 8.33
N PRO A 308 35.55 7.29 9.67
CA PRO A 308 35.72 8.45 10.55
C PRO A 308 37.19 8.88 10.65
N VAL A 309 38.14 7.95 10.51
CA VAL A 309 39.58 8.25 10.44
C VAL A 309 39.91 9.02 9.16
N TRP A 310 39.37 8.58 8.02
CA TRP A 310 39.46 9.32 6.76
C TRP A 310 38.85 10.72 6.88
N MET A 311 37.63 10.84 7.42
CA MET A 311 36.96 12.13 7.62
C MET A 311 37.80 13.07 8.47
N TYR A 312 38.39 12.57 9.56
CA TYR A 312 39.29 13.33 10.43
C TYR A 312 40.48 13.90 9.65
N PHE A 313 41.24 13.05 8.94
CA PHE A 313 42.43 13.50 8.21
C PHE A 313 42.10 14.38 6.99
N ALA A 314 41.07 14.04 6.22
CA ALA A 314 40.74 14.74 4.99
C ALA A 314 40.09 16.11 5.22
N SER A 315 39.33 16.27 6.32
CA SER A 315 38.66 17.54 6.64
C SER A 315 39.50 18.48 7.49
N GLY A 316 40.47 17.97 8.26
CA GLY A 316 41.18 18.74 9.30
C GLY A 316 40.31 19.09 10.51
N SER A 317 39.10 18.52 10.63
CA SER A 317 38.22 18.70 11.80
C SER A 317 38.74 17.96 13.04
N THR A 318 38.09 18.14 14.19
CA THR A 318 38.40 17.33 15.36
C THR A 318 37.89 15.89 15.18
N PHE A 319 38.60 14.91 15.75
CA PHE A 319 38.15 13.51 15.68
C PHE A 319 36.75 13.33 16.27
N TYR A 320 36.40 14.05 17.34
CA TYR A 320 35.05 14.03 17.92
C TYR A 320 33.99 14.46 16.90
N HIS A 321 34.22 15.56 16.17
CA HIS A 321 33.28 16.01 15.14
C HIS A 321 33.16 15.01 14.00
N ALA A 322 34.28 14.50 13.49
CA ALA A 322 34.29 13.47 12.44
C ALA A 322 33.55 12.19 12.88
N PHE A 323 33.76 11.74 14.12
CA PHE A 323 33.12 10.56 14.68
C PHE A 323 31.61 10.73 14.84
N VAL A 324 31.16 11.87 15.37
CA VAL A 324 29.71 12.15 15.53
C VAL A 324 29.03 12.26 14.16
N THR A 325 29.63 12.96 13.20
CA THR A 325 29.08 13.07 11.84
C THR A 325 29.03 11.70 11.15
N TRP A 326 30.07 10.88 11.30
CA TRP A 326 30.10 9.51 10.80
C TRP A 326 28.99 8.62 11.39
N LEU A 327 28.69 8.76 12.69
CA LEU A 327 27.56 8.05 13.32
C LEU A 327 26.23 8.44 12.67
N TRP A 328 25.99 9.73 12.44
CA TRP A 328 24.77 10.19 11.76
C TRP A 328 24.69 9.70 10.30
N ILE A 329 25.82 9.66 9.59
CA ILE A 329 25.90 9.11 8.24
C ILE A 329 25.52 7.62 8.26
N ASN A 330 26.01 6.85 9.24
CA ASN A 330 25.62 5.44 9.42
C ASN A 330 24.14 5.29 9.72
N CYS A 331 23.58 6.12 10.60
CA CYS A 331 22.16 6.04 10.93
C CYS A 331 21.28 6.31 9.70
N THR A 332 21.61 7.35 8.94
CA THR A 332 20.82 7.71 7.74
C THR A 332 21.03 6.71 6.60
N ALA A 333 22.24 6.21 6.39
CA ALA A 333 22.49 5.16 5.42
C ALA A 333 21.80 3.85 5.79
N SER A 334 21.77 3.47 7.07
CA SER A 334 21.02 2.33 7.58
C SER A 334 19.53 2.50 7.28
N PHE A 335 18.96 3.68 7.57
CA PHE A 335 17.57 3.97 7.23
C PHE A 335 17.29 3.75 5.74
N ILE A 336 18.08 4.36 4.86
CA ILE A 336 17.90 4.23 3.40
C ILE A 336 18.08 2.79 2.94
N PHE A 337 19.12 2.09 3.39
CA PHE A 337 19.41 0.70 3.00
C PHE A 337 18.28 -0.24 3.39
N PHE A 338 17.80 -0.19 4.64
CA PHE A 338 16.72 -1.07 5.08
C PHE A 338 15.38 -0.71 4.45
N THR A 339 15.09 0.58 4.19
CA THR A 339 13.92 0.97 3.39
C THR A 339 13.99 0.42 1.97
N ILE A 340 15.18 0.42 1.33
CA ILE A 340 15.34 -0.19 0.01
C ILE A 340 15.19 -1.71 0.10
N GLY A 341 15.88 -2.36 1.05
CA GLY A 341 15.94 -3.82 1.18
C GLY A 341 14.59 -4.46 1.52
N THR A 342 13.84 -3.91 2.48
CA THR A 342 12.53 -4.48 2.85
C THR A 342 11.45 -4.24 1.81
N ASN A 343 11.67 -3.30 0.88
CA ASN A 343 10.80 -3.07 -0.28
C ASN A 343 11.38 -3.64 -1.58
N ALA A 344 12.50 -4.38 -1.50
CA ALA A 344 13.11 -5.03 -2.65
C ALA A 344 12.38 -6.34 -2.95
N ALA A 345 11.27 -6.23 -3.70
CA ALA A 345 10.65 -7.34 -4.43
C ALA A 345 10.09 -8.54 -3.63
N HIS A 346 10.28 -8.65 -2.31
CA HIS A 346 9.92 -9.88 -1.56
C HIS A 346 8.67 -9.82 -0.70
N HIS A 347 8.15 -8.63 -0.39
CA HIS A 347 7.07 -8.46 0.58
C HIS A 347 5.82 -7.88 -0.08
N HIS A 348 4.93 -8.74 -0.57
CA HIS A 348 3.65 -8.34 -1.18
C HIS A 348 2.56 -9.40 -0.95
N PRO A 349 1.26 -9.04 -0.78
CA PRO A 349 0.14 -9.98 -0.61
C PRO A 349 0.04 -11.06 -1.66
N ASP A 350 0.46 -10.76 -2.88
CA ASP A 350 0.36 -11.68 -4.01
C ASP A 350 1.59 -12.57 -4.19
N ILE A 351 2.70 -12.27 -3.51
CA ILE A 351 3.92 -13.06 -3.51
C ILE A 351 3.79 -14.20 -2.50
N PHE A 352 4.39 -15.34 -2.81
CA PHE A 352 4.44 -16.48 -1.91
C PHE A 352 5.05 -16.10 -0.55
N LYS A 353 4.34 -16.46 0.52
CA LYS A 353 4.87 -16.53 1.89
C LYS A 353 4.59 -17.89 2.49
N ASP A 354 5.47 -18.35 3.38
CA ASP A 354 5.20 -19.53 4.18
C ASP A 354 3.90 -19.38 4.97
N GLY A 355 3.01 -20.36 4.82
CA GLY A 355 1.60 -20.31 5.19
C GLY A 355 0.68 -20.44 3.98
N ASP A 356 1.07 -19.92 2.80
CA ASP A 356 0.29 -19.99 1.56
C ASP A 356 0.13 -21.44 1.05
N GLN A 357 -0.98 -21.71 0.34
CA GLN A 357 -1.19 -23.01 -0.28
C GLN A 357 -0.32 -23.17 -1.55
N LEU A 358 0.40 -24.28 -1.64
CA LEU A 358 1.23 -24.61 -2.80
C LEU A 358 0.39 -25.10 -3.99
N LYS A 359 0.91 -24.87 -5.20
CA LYS A 359 0.33 -25.41 -6.46
C LYS A 359 0.55 -26.93 -6.62
N GLY A 360 1.49 -27.53 -5.89
CA GLY A 360 1.83 -28.95 -5.94
C GLY A 360 2.63 -29.39 -4.71
N ALA A 361 2.78 -30.71 -4.52
CA ALA A 361 3.48 -31.28 -3.36
C ALA A 361 5.01 -31.11 -3.41
N THR A 362 5.58 -31.00 -4.60
CA THR A 362 6.98 -30.69 -4.88
C THR A 362 7.05 -29.52 -5.86
N VAL A 363 8.04 -28.63 -5.69
CA VAL A 363 8.14 -27.38 -6.45
C VAL A 363 9.54 -27.29 -7.08
N ASP A 364 9.61 -27.04 -8.39
CA ASP A 364 10.86 -26.69 -9.07
C ASP A 364 11.43 -25.41 -8.42
N TRP A 365 12.71 -25.45 -8.04
CA TRP A 365 13.35 -24.35 -7.31
C TRP A 365 13.21 -23.00 -8.04
N GLY A 366 13.45 -22.96 -9.35
CA GLY A 366 13.38 -21.71 -10.11
C GLY A 366 11.95 -21.18 -10.23
N MET A 367 10.94 -22.06 -10.24
CA MET A 367 9.53 -21.65 -10.18
C MET A 367 9.16 -21.05 -8.82
N HIS A 368 9.72 -21.59 -7.73
CA HIS A 368 9.55 -21.01 -6.39
C HIS A 368 10.14 -19.60 -6.29
N GLU A 369 11.36 -19.40 -6.79
CA GLU A 369 11.99 -18.06 -6.82
C GLU A 369 11.05 -17.03 -7.47
N LEU A 370 10.41 -17.37 -8.60
CA LEU A 370 9.47 -16.48 -9.30
C LEU A 370 8.15 -16.26 -8.55
N GLU A 371 7.71 -17.21 -7.73
CA GLU A 371 6.56 -17.02 -6.86
C GLU A 371 6.89 -16.15 -5.64
N ALA A 372 8.16 -16.14 -5.21
CA ALA A 372 8.67 -15.42 -4.04
C ALA A 372 9.17 -13.99 -4.32
N VAL A 373 9.21 -13.56 -5.58
CA VAL A 373 9.68 -12.22 -5.99
C VAL A 373 8.77 -11.53 -7.01
N MET A 374 8.89 -10.21 -7.12
CA MET A 374 8.36 -9.40 -8.23
C MET A 374 9.41 -8.42 -8.75
N ASP A 375 9.50 -8.29 -10.07
CA ASP A 375 10.40 -7.31 -10.68
C ASP A 375 9.77 -5.92 -10.79
N ARG A 376 10.61 -4.88 -10.78
CA ARG A 376 10.16 -3.48 -10.76
C ARG A 376 10.43 -2.76 -12.06
N THR A 377 9.36 -2.30 -12.69
CA THR A 377 9.41 -1.59 -13.98
C THR A 377 10.13 -0.24 -13.88
N ASP A 378 9.97 0.47 -12.77
CA ASP A 378 10.59 1.76 -12.48
C ASP A 378 12.08 1.66 -12.13
N ILE A 379 12.58 0.46 -11.83
CA ILE A 379 13.99 0.18 -11.49
C ILE A 379 14.74 -0.46 -12.66
N ASN A 380 14.24 -1.57 -13.22
CA ASN A 380 14.98 -2.44 -14.16
C ASN A 380 15.33 -1.75 -15.50
N SER A 381 14.70 -0.60 -15.80
CA SER A 381 15.02 0.21 -16.98
C SER A 381 16.45 0.80 -16.97
N SER A 382 17.09 0.98 -15.81
CA SER A 382 18.43 1.57 -15.69
C SER A 382 19.39 0.70 -14.90
N LEU A 383 20.59 0.45 -15.43
CA LEU A 383 21.63 -0.31 -14.72
C LEU A 383 22.01 0.35 -13.39
N PHE A 384 22.11 1.68 -13.35
CA PHE A 384 22.40 2.40 -12.11
C PHE A 384 21.32 2.17 -11.06
N ARG A 385 20.04 2.20 -11.46
CA ARG A 385 18.92 1.92 -10.54
C ARG A 385 18.90 0.46 -10.12
N SER A 386 19.15 -0.49 -11.04
CA SER A 386 19.25 -1.91 -10.68
C SER A 386 20.31 -2.14 -9.60
N MET A 387 21.49 -1.53 -9.74
CA MET A 387 22.57 -1.68 -8.76
C MET A 387 22.33 -0.97 -7.43
N THR A 388 21.53 0.10 -7.40
CA THR A 388 21.31 0.89 -6.19
C THR A 388 20.00 0.57 -5.47
N PHE A 389 19.13 -0.24 -6.08
CA PHE A 389 17.83 -0.61 -5.53
C PHE A 389 17.52 -2.12 -5.58
N PHE A 390 18.49 -3.01 -5.82
CA PHE A 390 18.26 -4.46 -6.02
C PHE A 390 17.31 -4.75 -7.22
N GLY A 391 17.59 -4.17 -8.39
CA GLY A 391 16.81 -4.45 -9.61
C GLY A 391 17.18 -5.78 -10.26
N ASP A 392 16.52 -6.11 -11.37
CA ASP A 392 16.65 -7.40 -12.07
C ASP A 392 16.52 -8.59 -11.13
N HIS A 393 15.59 -8.48 -10.20
CA HIS A 393 15.57 -9.23 -8.95
C HIS A 393 15.32 -10.72 -9.18
N ALA A 394 14.35 -11.07 -10.03
CA ALA A 394 14.07 -12.44 -10.41
C ALA A 394 15.28 -13.14 -11.03
N LEU A 395 15.94 -12.49 -11.99
CA LEU A 395 17.14 -13.04 -12.62
C LEU A 395 18.33 -13.09 -11.66
N HIS A 396 18.43 -12.12 -10.76
CA HIS A 396 19.46 -12.10 -9.73
C HIS A 396 19.29 -13.26 -8.73
N HIS A 397 18.07 -13.58 -8.31
CA HIS A 397 17.78 -14.76 -7.50
C HIS A 397 18.15 -16.07 -8.21
N LEU A 398 17.79 -16.19 -9.48
CA LEU A 398 18.08 -17.39 -10.27
C LEU A 398 19.58 -17.57 -10.58
N PHE A 399 20.31 -16.47 -10.76
CA PHE A 399 21.72 -16.44 -11.16
C PHE A 399 22.55 -15.41 -10.37
N PRO A 400 22.69 -15.58 -9.05
CA PRO A 400 23.22 -14.54 -8.15
C PRO A 400 24.70 -14.23 -8.39
N THR A 401 25.44 -15.13 -9.04
CA THR A 401 26.86 -14.95 -9.38
C THR A 401 27.10 -14.06 -10.60
N LEU A 402 26.06 -13.71 -11.36
CA LEU A 402 26.16 -12.82 -12.53
C LEU A 402 25.88 -11.37 -12.13
N ASP A 403 26.69 -10.44 -12.62
CA ASP A 403 26.47 -9.01 -12.35
C ASP A 403 25.24 -8.47 -13.09
N HIS A 404 24.65 -7.38 -12.56
CA HIS A 404 23.47 -6.76 -13.18
C HIS A 404 23.69 -6.28 -14.63
N GLY A 405 24.93 -6.05 -15.06
CA GLY A 405 25.26 -5.74 -16.45
C GLY A 405 25.01 -6.93 -17.38
N ILE A 406 25.24 -8.15 -16.89
CA ILE A 406 24.97 -9.41 -17.59
C ILE A 406 23.51 -9.82 -17.45
N LEU A 407 22.93 -9.78 -16.24
CA LEU A 407 21.54 -10.19 -15.98
C LEU A 407 20.56 -9.48 -16.92
N LYS A 408 20.75 -8.17 -17.14
CA LYS A 408 19.92 -7.37 -18.05
C LYS A 408 19.89 -7.91 -19.49
N GLN A 409 20.92 -8.61 -19.95
CA GLN A 409 20.96 -9.19 -21.29
C GLN A 409 20.21 -10.53 -21.39
N LEU A 410 19.86 -11.15 -20.26
CA LEU A 410 19.26 -12.48 -20.21
C LEU A 410 17.72 -12.47 -20.23
N TYR A 411 17.06 -11.32 -20.14
CA TYR A 411 15.60 -11.24 -20.19
C TYR A 411 14.97 -11.91 -21.42
N PRO A 412 15.50 -11.81 -22.66
CA PRO A 412 14.88 -12.47 -23.81
C PRO A 412 14.75 -13.99 -23.61
N VAL A 413 15.84 -14.67 -23.27
CA VAL A 413 15.83 -16.14 -23.04
C VAL A 413 15.04 -16.53 -21.79
N PHE A 414 15.05 -15.66 -20.77
CA PHE A 414 14.29 -15.86 -19.53
C PHE A 414 12.78 -15.76 -19.76
N LEU A 415 12.31 -14.73 -20.48
CA LEU A 415 10.89 -14.55 -20.78
C LEU A 415 10.35 -15.67 -21.67
N GLU A 416 11.14 -16.13 -22.64
CA GLU A 416 10.82 -17.32 -23.46
C GLU A 416 10.62 -18.58 -22.58
N HIS A 417 11.50 -18.79 -21.59
CA HIS A 417 11.36 -19.90 -20.65
C HIS A 417 10.15 -19.73 -19.72
N CYS A 418 9.89 -18.51 -19.24
CA CYS A 418 8.71 -18.21 -18.44
C CYS A 418 7.42 -18.55 -19.20
N GLU A 419 7.35 -18.21 -20.49
CA GLU A 419 6.22 -18.57 -21.34
C GLU A 419 6.10 -20.09 -21.51
N LYS A 420 7.20 -20.77 -21.85
CA LYS A 420 7.25 -22.23 -22.04
C LYS A 420 6.73 -23.01 -20.83
N PHE A 421 7.14 -22.63 -19.63
CA PHE A 421 6.77 -23.31 -18.39
C PHE A 421 5.57 -22.68 -17.67
N LYS A 422 4.97 -21.64 -18.26
CA LYS A 422 3.87 -20.86 -17.66
C LYS A 422 4.24 -20.36 -16.24
N ALA A 423 5.47 -19.88 -16.11
CA ALA A 423 6.00 -19.35 -14.87
C ALA A 423 5.32 -18.02 -14.50
N ASN A 424 5.07 -17.80 -13.21
CA ASN A 424 4.37 -16.63 -12.71
C ASN A 424 5.30 -15.43 -12.53
N PHE A 425 6.00 -15.04 -13.60
CA PHE A 425 6.83 -13.84 -13.59
C PHE A 425 5.95 -12.59 -13.58
N ARG A 426 6.17 -11.71 -12.60
CA ARG A 426 5.31 -10.55 -12.32
C ARG A 426 6.14 -9.28 -12.26
N LEU A 427 5.52 -8.21 -12.78
CA LEU A 427 6.06 -6.86 -12.79
C LEU A 427 5.20 -5.96 -11.92
N THR A 428 5.84 -5.08 -11.17
CA THR A 428 5.18 -4.07 -10.34
C THR A 428 6.00 -2.76 -10.31
N SER A 429 5.64 -1.83 -9.43
CA SER A 429 6.39 -0.61 -9.12
C SER A 429 6.98 -0.67 -7.71
N SER A 430 8.07 0.08 -7.45
CA SER A 430 8.62 0.20 -6.09
C SER A 430 7.59 0.69 -5.07
N PHE A 431 6.69 1.58 -5.50
CA PHE A 431 5.65 2.11 -4.64
C PHE A 431 4.64 1.04 -4.25
N ASP A 432 4.15 0.26 -5.21
CA ASP A 432 3.22 -0.85 -4.93
C ASP A 432 3.84 -1.91 -4.01
N LEU A 433 5.13 -2.22 -4.16
CA LEU A 433 5.84 -3.09 -3.21
C LEU A 433 5.91 -2.52 -1.80
N PHE A 434 6.14 -1.21 -1.63
CA PHE A 434 6.06 -0.57 -0.33
C PHE A 434 4.66 -0.72 0.30
N ILE A 435 3.60 -0.61 -0.50
CA ILE A 435 2.22 -0.76 -0.02
C ILE A 435 1.95 -2.21 0.34
N GLY A 436 2.39 -3.12 -0.52
CA GLY A 436 2.29 -4.55 -0.32
C GLY A 436 3.00 -4.99 0.95
N GLN A 437 4.16 -4.45 1.24
CA GLN A 437 4.95 -4.78 2.41
C GLN A 437 4.21 -4.43 3.71
N LEU A 438 3.58 -3.25 3.76
CA LEU A 438 2.72 -2.84 4.89
C LEU A 438 1.45 -3.70 4.99
N ARG A 439 0.81 -4.04 3.86
CA ARG A 439 -0.34 -4.97 3.83
C ARG A 439 0.05 -6.37 4.31
N MET A 440 1.24 -6.83 3.95
CA MET A 440 1.78 -8.10 4.39
C MET A 440 2.04 -8.13 5.89
N ALA A 441 2.51 -7.02 6.46
CA ALA A 441 2.70 -6.91 7.89
C ALA A 441 1.40 -7.17 8.67
N VAL A 442 0.25 -6.73 8.15
CA VAL A 442 -1.07 -6.93 8.79
C VAL A 442 -1.82 -8.19 8.35
N LYS A 443 -1.41 -8.84 7.26
CA LYS A 443 -2.04 -10.05 6.74
C LYS A 443 -1.92 -11.21 7.72
N GLU A 444 -3.04 -11.79 8.13
CA GLU A 444 -3.09 -12.97 9.01
C GLU A 444 -3.41 -14.27 8.26
N ASN A 445 -4.25 -14.19 7.23
CA ASN A 445 -4.72 -15.36 6.50
C ASN A 445 -3.79 -15.66 5.31
N PRO A 446 -3.43 -16.93 5.06
CA PRO A 446 -2.66 -17.32 3.89
C PRO A 446 -3.47 -17.16 2.59
N ASN A 447 -2.77 -17.07 1.47
CA ASN A 447 -3.38 -17.18 0.16
C ASN A 447 -3.84 -18.61 -0.09
N LEU A 448 -5.16 -18.81 -0.13
CA LEU A 448 -5.79 -20.02 -0.62
C LEU A 448 -6.04 -19.83 -2.12
N LYS A 449 -5.04 -20.07 -2.98
CA LYS A 449 -5.27 -19.96 -4.43
C LYS A 449 -6.03 -21.19 -4.94
N MET A 450 -7.35 -21.04 -5.07
CA MET A 450 -8.11 -21.50 -6.23
C MET A 450 -9.07 -20.40 -6.68
N ALA A 451 -8.81 -19.85 -7.88
CA ALA A 451 -9.85 -19.29 -8.72
C ALA A 451 -9.99 -20.24 -9.92
N PRO A 452 -11.17 -20.84 -10.15
CA PRO A 452 -11.44 -21.58 -11.37
C PRO A 452 -11.34 -20.64 -12.57
N LYS A 453 -10.92 -21.17 -13.73
CA LYS A 453 -10.72 -20.41 -14.97
C LYS A 453 -12.00 -19.83 -15.60
N ASP A 454 -13.18 -20.05 -15.00
CA ASP A 454 -14.47 -19.77 -15.63
C ASP A 454 -15.45 -18.92 -14.78
N SER A 455 -15.05 -18.35 -13.65
CA SER A 455 -16.01 -17.56 -12.85
C SER A 455 -16.21 -16.15 -13.41
N SER A 456 -17.46 -15.78 -13.68
CA SER A 456 -17.82 -14.43 -14.11
C SER A 456 -17.48 -13.40 -13.02
N TYR A 457 -17.13 -12.16 -13.40
CA TYR A 457 -16.84 -11.06 -12.48
C TYR A 457 -17.94 -10.85 -11.40
N ILE A 458 -19.19 -11.24 -11.70
CA ILE A 458 -20.32 -11.21 -10.77
C ILE A 458 -20.12 -12.21 -9.62
N GLU A 459 -19.66 -13.44 -9.87
CA GLU A 459 -19.37 -14.42 -8.80
C GLU A 459 -18.20 -13.97 -7.91
N TRP A 460 -17.17 -13.34 -8.47
CA TRP A 460 -16.04 -12.81 -7.70
C TRP A 460 -16.46 -11.64 -6.79
N ALA A 461 -17.33 -10.76 -7.29
CA ALA A 461 -17.88 -9.66 -6.51
C ALA A 461 -18.79 -10.15 -5.36
N HIS A 462 -19.65 -11.14 -5.62
CA HIS A 462 -20.46 -11.79 -4.57
C HIS A 462 -19.60 -12.54 -3.55
N LYS A 463 -18.54 -13.21 -3.99
CA LYS A 463 -17.55 -13.86 -3.12
C LYS A 463 -16.80 -12.84 -2.26
N THR A 464 -16.40 -11.70 -2.83
CA THR A 464 -15.70 -10.62 -2.10
C THR A 464 -16.61 -9.98 -1.05
N ALA A 465 -17.90 -9.78 -1.34
CA ALA A 465 -18.88 -9.29 -0.38
C ALA A 465 -19.12 -10.31 0.76
N ALA A 466 -19.19 -11.60 0.43
CA ALA A 466 -19.30 -12.69 1.41
C ALA A 466 -18.03 -12.84 2.28
N GLU A 467 -16.83 -12.77 1.67
CA GLU A 467 -15.53 -12.86 2.35
C GLU A 467 -15.26 -11.66 3.27
N LYS A 468 -15.69 -10.45 2.87
CA LYS A 468 -15.58 -9.25 3.70
C LYS A 468 -16.59 -9.20 4.85
N LYS A 469 -17.55 -10.14 4.89
CA LYS A 469 -18.66 -10.20 5.87
C LYS A 469 -19.31 -8.82 6.07
N THR A 470 -19.50 -8.09 4.98
CA THR A 470 -20.08 -6.74 5.00
C THR A 470 -21.60 -6.83 4.96
N HIS A 471 -22.28 -6.14 5.86
CA HIS A 471 -23.72 -5.92 5.73
C HIS A 471 -24.01 -5.18 4.42
N VAL A 472 -24.82 -5.77 3.55
CA VAL A 472 -25.32 -5.11 2.34
C VAL A 472 -26.77 -4.74 2.61
N SER A 473 -27.07 -3.44 2.71
CA SER A 473 -28.44 -2.97 2.96
C SER A 473 -29.42 -3.33 1.84
N PHE A 474 -28.89 -3.56 0.63
CA PHE A 474 -29.64 -3.98 -0.57
C PHE A 474 -28.92 -5.16 -1.25
N PRO A 475 -29.06 -6.40 -0.73
CA PRO A 475 -28.33 -7.58 -1.23
C PRO A 475 -28.65 -7.94 -2.69
N GLN A 476 -29.77 -7.44 -3.22
CA GLN A 476 -30.19 -7.58 -4.62
C GLN A 476 -29.38 -6.72 -5.60
N LEU A 477 -28.64 -5.72 -5.11
CA LEU A 477 -27.85 -4.84 -5.97
C LEU A 477 -26.46 -5.41 -6.23
N LYS A 478 -25.93 -5.11 -7.41
CA LYS A 478 -24.57 -5.47 -7.78
C LYS A 478 -23.57 -4.71 -6.90
N TYR A 479 -22.51 -5.40 -6.46
CA TYR A 479 -21.39 -4.73 -5.80
C TYR A 479 -20.74 -3.72 -6.76
N PRO A 480 -20.49 -2.46 -6.37
CA PRO A 480 -20.07 -1.44 -7.32
C PRO A 480 -18.72 -1.75 -7.96
N SER A 481 -18.67 -1.68 -9.28
CA SER A 481 -17.46 -1.94 -10.07
C SER A 481 -16.39 -0.90 -9.77
N LEU A 482 -15.14 -1.37 -9.76
CA LEU A 482 -13.95 -0.56 -9.43
C LEU A 482 -13.93 0.06 -8.02
N ARG A 483 -14.91 -0.20 -7.14
CA ARG A 483 -14.95 0.41 -5.78
C ARG A 483 -13.69 0.15 -4.95
N ASP A 484 -13.22 -1.10 -4.97
CA ASP A 484 -12.16 -1.56 -4.07
C ASP A 484 -10.74 -1.44 -4.65
N GLY A 485 -10.63 -1.27 -5.97
CA GLY A 485 -9.36 -1.10 -6.68
C GLY A 485 -8.93 0.36 -6.75
N GLY A 486 -7.85 0.61 -7.48
CA GLY A 486 -7.55 1.95 -7.95
C GLY A 486 -7.17 3.00 -6.89
N LEU A 487 -7.28 4.29 -7.25
CA LEU A 487 -7.10 5.48 -6.39
C LEU A 487 -8.36 5.84 -5.59
N ARG A 488 -9.51 5.20 -5.89
CA ARG A 488 -10.84 5.55 -5.37
C ARG A 488 -11.09 7.05 -5.49
N ASP A 489 -10.96 7.54 -6.72
CA ASP A 489 -11.16 8.94 -7.05
C ASP A 489 -12.46 9.12 -7.87
N PRO A 490 -12.95 10.36 -8.00
CA PRO A 490 -14.12 10.69 -8.81
C PRO A 490 -14.18 10.08 -10.21
N VAL A 491 -13.06 10.07 -10.93
CA VAL A 491 -13.05 9.60 -12.32
C VAL A 491 -13.19 8.08 -12.34
N GLN A 492 -12.51 7.38 -11.45
CA GLN A 492 -12.66 5.92 -11.30
C GLN A 492 -14.08 5.54 -10.86
N TRP A 493 -14.70 6.34 -9.98
CA TRP A 493 -16.08 6.11 -9.56
C TRP A 493 -17.06 6.27 -10.72
N LEU A 494 -16.89 7.29 -11.57
CA LEU A 494 -17.69 7.49 -12.78
C LEU A 494 -17.49 6.35 -13.79
N GLU A 495 -16.25 5.89 -13.98
CA GLU A 495 -15.94 4.72 -14.82
C GLU A 495 -16.66 3.47 -14.31
N GLY A 496 -16.60 3.21 -13.00
CA GLY A 496 -17.30 2.10 -12.35
C GLY A 496 -18.81 2.19 -12.51
N LYS A 497 -19.38 3.39 -12.34
CA LYS A 497 -20.81 3.64 -12.59
C LYS A 497 -21.21 3.39 -14.04
N ALA A 498 -20.42 3.86 -15.00
CA ALA A 498 -20.69 3.62 -16.40
C ALA A 498 -20.70 2.13 -16.76
N MET A 499 -19.87 1.32 -16.09
CA MET A 499 -19.87 -0.15 -16.24
C MET A 499 -21.13 -0.81 -15.67
N ASP A 500 -21.71 -0.25 -14.62
CA ASP A 500 -22.80 -0.87 -13.86
C ASP A 500 -24.20 -0.41 -14.28
N ASP A 501 -24.33 0.83 -14.74
CA ASP A 501 -25.62 1.50 -14.92
C ASP A 501 -26.34 1.15 -16.23
N GLY A 502 -25.64 0.52 -17.17
CA GLY A 502 -26.20 0.12 -18.46
C GLY A 502 -26.69 1.30 -19.30
N ALA A 503 -26.07 2.48 -19.16
CA ALA A 503 -26.44 3.69 -19.90
C ALA A 503 -25.83 3.74 -21.32
N GLU A 504 -25.00 2.76 -21.70
CA GLU A 504 -24.50 2.57 -23.07
C GLU A 504 -23.76 3.80 -23.65
N GLY A 505 -23.04 4.55 -22.81
CA GLY A 505 -22.35 5.78 -23.20
C GLY A 505 -23.24 7.02 -23.39
N LEU A 506 -24.55 6.87 -23.15
CA LEU A 506 -25.57 7.92 -23.11
C LEU A 506 -25.93 8.27 -21.65
N TRP A 507 -26.94 9.11 -21.43
CA TRP A 507 -27.47 9.39 -20.11
C TRP A 507 -28.73 8.57 -19.89
N ARG A 508 -28.80 7.82 -18.78
CA ARG A 508 -29.99 7.05 -18.42
C ARG A 508 -30.83 7.82 -17.40
N ILE A 509 -32.12 7.96 -17.67
CA ILE A 509 -33.12 8.42 -16.70
C ILE A 509 -34.24 7.38 -16.67
N ARG A 510 -34.44 6.77 -15.51
CA ARG A 510 -35.31 5.62 -15.28
C ARG A 510 -34.95 4.46 -16.21
N ASN A 511 -35.88 4.03 -17.05
CA ASN A 511 -35.67 2.94 -18.01
C ASN A 511 -35.34 3.44 -19.43
N SER A 512 -35.06 4.73 -19.60
CA SER A 512 -34.89 5.35 -20.91
C SER A 512 -33.51 5.99 -21.06
N LEU A 513 -32.96 5.91 -22.27
CA LEU A 513 -31.67 6.48 -22.67
C LEU A 513 -31.89 7.77 -23.46
N TYR A 514 -31.09 8.78 -23.15
CA TYR A 514 -31.18 10.13 -23.73
C TYR A 514 -29.81 10.58 -24.24
N ASP A 515 -29.80 11.30 -25.36
CA ASP A 515 -28.60 11.96 -25.89
C ASP A 515 -28.67 13.47 -25.68
N PHE A 516 -28.03 13.96 -24.61
CA PHE A 516 -27.96 15.38 -24.30
C PHE A 516 -26.79 16.11 -24.96
N THR A 517 -26.06 15.50 -25.91
CA THR A 517 -24.84 16.10 -26.49
C THR A 517 -25.09 17.52 -27.05
N GLU A 518 -26.19 17.72 -27.78
CA GLU A 518 -26.55 19.05 -28.30
C GLU A 518 -27.14 20.01 -27.25
N PHE A 519 -27.54 19.48 -26.10
CA PHE A 519 -28.11 20.23 -24.98
C PHE A 519 -27.08 20.65 -23.95
N LEU A 520 -25.90 20.02 -23.89
CA LEU A 520 -24.84 20.28 -22.90
C LEU A 520 -24.62 21.77 -22.64
N ASN A 521 -24.31 22.53 -23.69
CA ASN A 521 -24.01 23.96 -23.60
C ASN A 521 -25.25 24.85 -23.42
N LYS A 522 -26.45 24.27 -23.50
CA LYS A 522 -27.74 24.94 -23.28
C LYS A 522 -28.34 24.61 -21.92
N HIS A 523 -27.74 23.70 -21.17
CA HIS A 523 -28.25 23.25 -19.88
C HIS A 523 -28.22 24.40 -18.86
N PRO A 524 -29.37 24.81 -18.28
CA PRO A 524 -29.42 25.95 -17.35
C PRO A 524 -28.60 25.76 -16.06
N GLY A 525 -28.34 24.52 -15.66
CA GLY A 525 -27.45 24.20 -14.53
C GLY A 525 -25.95 24.27 -14.85
N GLY A 526 -25.58 24.42 -16.13
CA GLY A 526 -24.21 24.34 -16.63
C GLY A 526 -23.90 22.99 -17.28
N SER A 527 -23.02 22.99 -18.29
CA SER A 527 -22.67 21.78 -19.08
C SER A 527 -21.96 20.72 -18.25
N GLU A 528 -21.17 21.14 -17.26
CA GLU A 528 -20.28 20.27 -16.48
C GLU A 528 -20.99 19.09 -15.80
N TRP A 529 -22.22 19.28 -15.33
CA TRP A 529 -22.99 18.19 -14.70
C TRP A 529 -23.24 17.02 -15.65
N LEU A 530 -23.65 17.35 -16.88
CA LEU A 530 -23.91 16.34 -17.91
C LEU A 530 -22.60 15.80 -18.50
N GLU A 531 -21.56 16.63 -18.62
CA GLU A 531 -20.22 16.18 -19.02
C GLU A 531 -19.65 15.12 -18.06
N LEU A 532 -19.73 15.37 -16.75
CA LEU A 532 -19.23 14.46 -15.73
C LEU A 532 -20.01 13.15 -15.69
N ALA A 533 -21.34 13.21 -15.79
CA ALA A 533 -22.22 12.05 -15.65
C ALA A 533 -22.52 11.33 -16.98
N LYS A 534 -21.75 11.61 -18.05
CA LYS A 534 -21.96 10.94 -19.33
C LYS A 534 -21.66 9.44 -19.20
N GLY A 535 -22.58 8.61 -19.68
CA GLY A 535 -22.44 7.16 -19.62
C GLY A 535 -22.96 6.53 -18.33
N THR A 536 -23.61 7.29 -17.43
CA THR A 536 -24.16 6.77 -16.17
C THR A 536 -25.69 6.90 -16.09
N ASP A 537 -26.30 6.26 -15.09
CA ASP A 537 -27.67 6.54 -14.66
C ASP A 537 -27.67 7.81 -13.80
N ILE A 538 -28.48 8.78 -14.19
CA ILE A 538 -28.60 10.09 -13.54
C ILE A 538 -30.01 10.33 -12.97
N THR A 539 -30.81 9.27 -12.78
CA THR A 539 -32.21 9.37 -12.36
C THR A 539 -32.38 10.11 -11.05
N GLU A 540 -31.68 9.72 -9.99
CA GLU A 540 -31.79 10.37 -8.69
C GLU A 540 -31.29 11.82 -8.75
N ALA A 541 -30.15 12.07 -9.41
CA ALA A 541 -29.63 13.41 -9.60
C ALA A 541 -30.61 14.29 -10.37
N PHE A 542 -31.26 13.75 -11.40
CA PHE A 542 -32.33 14.41 -12.15
C PHE A 542 -33.52 14.74 -11.25
N GLU A 543 -33.98 13.78 -10.44
CA GLU A 543 -35.12 13.97 -9.55
C GLU A 543 -34.84 14.99 -8.44
N CYS A 544 -33.64 14.99 -7.83
CA CYS A 544 -33.38 15.88 -6.69
C CYS A 544 -32.95 17.31 -7.06
N HIS A 545 -32.40 17.52 -8.26
CA HIS A 545 -31.93 18.85 -8.68
C HIS A 545 -32.97 19.67 -9.46
N HIS A 546 -34.06 19.06 -9.93
CA HIS A 546 -35.06 19.76 -10.76
C HIS A 546 -36.42 19.87 -10.08
N LEU A 547 -36.79 21.09 -9.66
CA LEU A 547 -38.12 21.38 -9.11
C LEU A 547 -39.16 21.81 -10.17
N ASN A 548 -38.71 22.26 -11.34
CA ASN A 548 -39.61 22.76 -12.39
C ASN A 548 -40.16 21.58 -13.23
N PRO A 549 -41.49 21.33 -13.27
CA PRO A 549 -42.06 20.21 -14.02
C PRO A 549 -41.85 20.31 -15.54
N VAL A 550 -41.49 21.48 -16.08
CA VAL A 550 -41.18 21.66 -17.52
C VAL A 550 -40.01 20.79 -17.96
N VAL A 551 -39.09 20.42 -17.06
CA VAL A 551 -37.91 19.60 -17.39
C VAL A 551 -38.27 18.23 -17.96
N GLU A 552 -39.39 17.65 -17.52
CA GLU A 552 -39.91 16.37 -18.03
C GLU A 552 -40.18 16.45 -19.53
N LYS A 553 -40.78 17.55 -20.00
CA LYS A 553 -41.04 17.79 -21.42
C LYS A 553 -39.78 18.12 -22.22
N VAL A 554 -38.77 18.69 -21.56
CA VAL A 554 -37.50 19.04 -22.20
C VAL A 554 -36.69 17.78 -22.49
N LYS A 555 -36.60 16.84 -21.54
CA LYS A 555 -35.82 15.60 -21.73
C LYS A 555 -36.38 14.74 -22.86
N ASP A 556 -37.70 14.73 -23.08
CA ASP A 556 -38.34 13.89 -24.10
C ASP A 556 -37.87 14.21 -25.52
N LYS A 557 -37.40 15.44 -25.78
CA LYS A 557 -36.80 15.84 -27.06
C LYS A 557 -35.50 15.12 -27.39
N TYR A 558 -34.82 14.59 -26.38
CA TYR A 558 -33.52 13.93 -26.48
C TYR A 558 -33.61 12.42 -26.24
N TYR A 559 -34.83 11.88 -26.17
CA TYR A 559 -35.07 10.45 -26.02
C TYR A 559 -34.53 9.68 -27.22
N VAL A 560 -33.79 8.59 -26.96
CA VAL A 560 -33.24 7.71 -28.00
C VAL A 560 -34.04 6.40 -28.06
N ARG A 561 -34.07 5.67 -26.93
CA ARG A 561 -34.78 4.39 -26.76
C ARG A 561 -34.76 3.95 -25.30
N ASP A 562 -35.47 2.88 -24.98
CA ASP A 562 -35.39 2.25 -23.67
C ASP A 562 -34.10 1.43 -23.48
N ALA A 563 -33.65 1.34 -22.22
CA ALA A 563 -32.51 0.57 -21.79
C ALA A 563 -32.83 -0.94 -21.83
N LYS A 564 -31.85 -1.74 -22.25
CA LYS A 564 -32.02 -3.20 -22.39
C LYS A 564 -31.85 -3.95 -21.06
N THR A 565 -31.22 -3.32 -20.08
CA THR A 565 -30.93 -3.90 -18.77
C THR A 565 -31.76 -3.25 -17.67
N PRO A 566 -32.11 -4.00 -16.60
CA PRO A 566 -32.70 -3.41 -15.41
C PRO A 566 -31.81 -2.31 -14.81
N ARG A 567 -32.43 -1.43 -14.03
CA ARG A 567 -31.72 -0.34 -13.35
C ARG A 567 -30.97 -0.87 -12.13
N ASN A 568 -29.74 -0.39 -11.92
CA ASN A 568 -28.91 -0.76 -10.76
C ASN A 568 -29.09 0.25 -9.60
N SER A 569 -30.32 0.41 -9.12
CA SER A 569 -30.64 1.29 -7.98
C SER A 569 -31.84 0.74 -7.20
N PRO A 570 -31.84 0.82 -5.86
CA PRO A 570 -32.95 0.33 -5.04
C PRO A 570 -34.08 1.36 -4.88
N PHE A 571 -33.89 2.57 -5.40
CA PHE A 571 -34.69 3.73 -5.06
C PHE A 571 -35.86 3.96 -6.01
N THR A 572 -37.03 4.25 -5.42
CA THR A 572 -38.26 4.63 -6.13
C THR A 572 -38.55 6.11 -5.99
N PHE A 573 -39.33 6.60 -6.96
CA PHE A 573 -39.86 7.97 -7.03
C PHE A 573 -41.34 7.89 -7.41
N GLU A 574 -42.11 7.17 -6.60
CA GLU A 574 -43.57 7.04 -6.78
C GLU A 574 -44.25 8.39 -6.61
N GLU A 575 -45.27 8.67 -7.41
CA GLU A 575 -45.89 10.01 -7.45
C GLU A 575 -46.62 10.36 -6.15
N ASP A 576 -47.17 9.37 -5.44
CA ASP A 576 -47.76 9.47 -4.10
C ASP A 576 -46.77 9.14 -2.98
N GLY A 577 -45.51 8.84 -3.33
CA GLY A 577 -44.42 8.60 -2.39
C GLY A 577 -44.01 9.84 -1.60
N PHE A 578 -43.16 9.62 -0.59
CA PHE A 578 -42.70 10.66 0.33
C PHE A 578 -41.99 11.78 -0.44
N TYR A 579 -40.98 11.44 -1.25
CA TYR A 579 -40.15 12.45 -1.90
C TYR A 579 -40.92 13.30 -2.92
N LYS A 580 -41.67 12.68 -3.83
CA LYS A 580 -42.39 13.40 -4.90
C LYS A 580 -43.50 14.29 -4.34
N THR A 581 -44.16 13.88 -3.26
CA THR A 581 -45.15 14.72 -2.59
C THR A 581 -44.50 15.90 -1.87
N LEU A 582 -43.38 15.67 -1.15
CA LEU A 582 -42.61 16.75 -0.52
C LEU A 582 -42.11 17.76 -1.56
N LYS A 583 -41.57 17.28 -2.67
CA LYS A 583 -41.05 18.08 -3.78
C LYS A 583 -42.09 19.05 -4.34
N ARG A 584 -43.36 18.61 -4.50
CA ARG A 584 -44.47 19.49 -4.91
C ARG A 584 -44.80 20.54 -3.85
N SER A 585 -44.88 20.15 -2.58
CA SER A 585 -45.14 21.07 -1.47
C SER A 585 -44.04 22.14 -1.34
N VAL A 586 -42.77 21.74 -1.47
CA VAL A 586 -41.62 22.65 -1.47
C VAL A 586 -41.66 23.60 -2.66
N ALA A 587 -42.01 23.12 -3.86
CA ALA A 587 -42.11 23.97 -5.04
C ALA A 587 -43.16 25.10 -4.89
N GLU A 588 -44.27 24.84 -4.18
CA GLU A 588 -45.27 25.86 -3.86
C GLU A 588 -44.80 26.80 -2.74
N GLU A 589 -44.14 26.26 -1.70
CA GLU A 589 -43.66 27.07 -0.58
C GLU A 589 -42.53 28.03 -1.00
N LEU A 590 -41.64 27.59 -1.89
CA LEU A 590 -40.56 28.40 -2.44
C LEU A 590 -41.06 29.70 -3.10
N LYS A 591 -42.26 29.71 -3.69
CA LYS A 591 -42.86 30.90 -4.32
C LYS A 591 -43.17 32.00 -3.30
N LYS A 592 -43.30 31.65 -2.02
CA LYS A 592 -43.65 32.58 -0.92
C LYS A 592 -42.40 33.22 -0.30
N ILE A 593 -41.22 32.67 -0.54
CA ILE A 593 -39.97 33.13 0.07
C ILE A 593 -39.43 34.34 -0.73
N PRO A 594 -39.09 35.46 -0.08
CA PRO A 594 -38.49 36.60 -0.77
C PRO A 594 -37.13 36.26 -1.41
N GLU A 595 -36.93 36.66 -2.67
CA GLU A 595 -35.65 36.45 -3.38
C GLU A 595 -34.45 37.09 -2.68
N SER A 596 -34.69 38.11 -1.84
CA SER A 596 -33.65 38.76 -1.03
C SER A 596 -32.97 37.83 -0.03
N GLU A 597 -33.60 36.72 0.38
CA GLU A 597 -33.05 35.78 1.36
C GLU A 597 -31.71 35.18 0.89
N LYS A 598 -31.57 34.91 -0.41
CA LYS A 598 -30.33 34.40 -1.02
C LYS A 598 -29.13 35.33 -0.87
N LYS A 599 -29.34 36.62 -0.56
CA LYS A 599 -28.24 37.55 -0.29
C LYS A 599 -27.51 37.19 0.99
N ARG A 600 -28.14 36.48 1.92
CA ARG A 600 -27.56 36.17 3.24
C ARG A 600 -26.38 35.20 3.13
N SER A 601 -26.53 34.09 2.40
CA SER A 601 -25.44 33.14 2.13
C SER A 601 -24.30 33.84 1.39
N THR A 602 -24.65 34.66 0.39
CA THR A 602 -23.73 35.44 -0.44
C THR A 602 -22.88 36.40 0.39
N LEU A 603 -23.49 37.16 1.29
CA LEU A 603 -22.77 38.10 2.17
C LEU A 603 -21.82 37.37 3.13
N ILE A 604 -22.20 36.19 3.62
CA ILE A 604 -21.36 35.40 4.52
C ILE A 604 -20.10 34.91 3.79
N ILE A 605 -20.25 34.24 2.65
CA ILE A 605 -19.08 33.70 1.93
C ILE A 605 -18.18 34.81 1.39
N ASP A 606 -18.75 35.92 0.88
CA ASP A 606 -17.96 37.06 0.41
C ASP A 606 -17.20 37.73 1.57
N GLY A 607 -17.84 37.85 2.74
CA GLY A 607 -17.22 38.36 3.96
C GLY A 607 -16.10 37.45 4.49
N LEU A 608 -16.31 36.12 4.48
CA LEU A 608 -15.30 35.13 4.85
C LEU A 608 -14.09 35.20 3.90
N PHE A 609 -14.34 35.30 2.59
CA PHE A 609 -13.29 35.41 1.58
C PHE A 609 -12.49 36.72 1.73
N ALA A 610 -13.18 37.86 1.92
CA ALA A 610 -12.51 39.14 2.18
C ALA A 610 -11.66 39.09 3.46
N THR A 611 -12.18 38.48 4.52
CA THR A 611 -11.46 38.32 5.79
C THR A 611 -10.24 37.42 5.63
N LEU A 612 -10.35 36.33 4.86
CA LEU A 612 -9.23 35.45 4.52
C LEU A 612 -8.11 36.22 3.81
N LEU A 613 -8.44 37.02 2.80
CA LEU A 613 -7.44 37.81 2.06
C LEU A 613 -6.74 38.83 2.97
N ILE A 614 -7.51 39.58 3.76
CA ILE A 614 -6.97 40.62 4.65
C ILE A 614 -6.08 39.99 5.74
N SER A 615 -6.56 38.94 6.41
CA SER A 615 -5.81 38.28 7.49
C SER A 615 -4.56 37.56 6.97
N SER A 616 -4.63 36.96 5.78
CA SER A 616 -3.46 36.37 5.12
C SER A 616 -2.41 37.43 4.81
N ALA A 617 -2.80 38.55 4.19
CA ALA A 617 -1.89 39.66 3.90
C ALA A 617 -1.29 40.25 5.19
N LEU A 618 -2.10 40.43 6.23
CA LEU A 618 -1.65 40.94 7.53
C LEU A 618 -0.65 39.99 8.20
N SER A 619 -0.87 38.68 8.10
CA SER A 619 0.06 37.66 8.64
C SER A 619 1.45 37.73 8.00
N CYS A 620 1.53 38.13 6.74
CA CYS A 620 2.80 38.28 6.03
C CYS A 620 3.43 39.67 6.21
N TRP A 621 2.62 40.71 6.33
CA TRP A 621 3.09 42.10 6.43
C TRP A 621 3.51 42.50 7.85
N ALA A 622 2.82 42.01 8.88
CA ALA A 622 3.09 42.40 10.26
C ALA A 622 4.42 41.81 10.77
N THR A 623 5.12 42.59 11.60
CA THR A 623 6.34 42.14 12.29
C THR A 623 6.12 41.85 13.78
N ASN A 624 5.00 42.31 14.35
CA ASN A 624 4.62 42.03 15.72
C ASN A 624 4.11 40.59 15.86
N TYR A 625 4.73 39.81 16.74
CA TYR A 625 4.41 38.39 16.96
C TYR A 625 2.91 38.12 17.20
N TRP A 626 2.26 38.89 18.08
CA TRP A 626 0.84 38.65 18.40
C TRP A 626 -0.08 38.98 17.23
N ILE A 627 0.22 40.04 16.48
CA ILE A 627 -0.54 40.39 15.27
C ILE A 627 -0.39 39.28 14.22
N VAL A 628 0.83 38.77 14.01
CA VAL A 628 1.09 37.65 13.10
C VAL A 628 0.29 36.41 13.52
N MET A 629 0.40 36.00 14.79
CA MET A 629 -0.26 34.78 15.29
C MET A 629 -1.79 34.89 15.25
N VAL A 630 -2.37 36.03 15.63
CA VAL A 630 -3.82 36.24 15.56
C VAL A 630 -4.30 36.27 14.11
N SER A 631 -3.58 36.96 13.23
CA SER A 631 -3.93 37.01 11.80
C SER A 631 -3.81 35.65 11.13
N TYR A 632 -2.80 34.87 11.49
CA TYR A 632 -2.61 33.49 11.04
C TYR A 632 -3.78 32.58 11.48
N LEU A 633 -4.22 32.69 12.74
CA LEU A 633 -5.37 31.95 13.24
C LEU A 633 -6.66 32.33 12.51
N ILE A 634 -6.90 33.63 12.31
CA ILE A 634 -8.07 34.14 11.58
C ILE A 634 -8.05 33.65 10.12
N ALA A 635 -6.90 33.73 9.44
CA ALA A 635 -6.74 33.22 8.08
C ALA A 635 -7.03 31.72 7.99
N SER A 636 -6.53 30.93 8.95
CA SER A 636 -6.76 29.49 9.01
C SER A 636 -8.24 29.14 9.19
N LEU A 637 -8.93 29.80 10.14
CA LEU A 637 -10.36 29.58 10.39
C LEU A 637 -11.23 30.03 9.21
N THR A 638 -10.92 31.19 8.64
CA THR A 638 -11.70 31.73 7.51
C THR A 638 -11.46 30.94 6.22
N LEU A 639 -10.29 30.34 6.00
CA LEU A 639 -10.08 29.39 4.90
C LEU A 639 -10.98 28.16 5.06
N ALA A 640 -11.01 27.56 6.26
CA ALA A 640 -11.87 26.42 6.54
C ALA A 640 -13.35 26.77 6.32
N TRP A 641 -13.83 27.86 6.89
CA TRP A 641 -15.21 28.31 6.74
C TRP A 641 -15.57 28.75 5.32
N THR A 642 -14.66 29.37 4.59
CA THR A 642 -14.88 29.69 3.16
C THR A 642 -15.02 28.42 2.34
N THR A 643 -14.22 27.38 2.65
CA THR A 643 -14.30 26.07 1.99
C THR A 643 -15.65 25.40 2.25
N VAL A 644 -16.12 25.40 3.51
CA VAL A 644 -17.45 24.87 3.87
C VAL A 644 -18.57 25.68 3.23
N ALA A 645 -18.51 27.01 3.29
CA ALA A 645 -19.53 27.86 2.68
C ALA A 645 -19.58 27.73 1.14
N ALA A 646 -18.44 27.46 0.50
CA ALA A 646 -18.37 27.23 -0.94
C ALA A 646 -19.11 25.94 -1.37
N HIS A 647 -19.24 24.93 -0.49
CA HIS A 647 -19.97 23.70 -0.79
C HIS A 647 -21.42 23.96 -1.21
N ASN A 648 -22.11 24.91 -0.57
CA ASN A 648 -23.46 25.35 -0.98
C ASN A 648 -23.53 25.69 -2.47
N TYR A 649 -22.51 26.40 -2.97
CA TYR A 649 -22.46 26.86 -4.36
C TYR A 649 -22.00 25.79 -5.34
N ILE A 650 -21.41 24.69 -4.87
CA ILE A 650 -20.96 23.57 -5.71
C ILE A 650 -22.16 22.83 -6.31
N HIS A 651 -23.23 22.64 -5.52
CA HIS A 651 -24.49 21.99 -5.93
C HIS A 651 -25.36 22.84 -6.86
N MET A 652 -25.14 24.15 -6.87
CA MET A 652 -25.90 25.10 -7.68
C MET A 652 -25.38 25.19 -9.12
N LYS A 653 -26.09 25.96 -9.95
CA LYS A 653 -25.60 26.35 -11.28
C LYS A 653 -24.20 26.97 -11.21
N THR A 654 -23.38 26.75 -12.23
CA THR A 654 -22.01 27.28 -12.31
C THR A 654 -21.96 28.77 -11.94
N ASN A 655 -21.14 29.09 -10.94
CA ASN A 655 -20.97 30.42 -10.38
C ASN A 655 -19.54 30.57 -9.86
N TRP A 656 -19.04 31.80 -9.70
CA TRP A 656 -17.63 32.01 -9.34
C TRP A 656 -17.29 31.60 -7.90
N ARG A 657 -18.28 31.58 -6.98
CA ARG A 657 -18.07 31.28 -5.56
C ARG A 657 -17.73 29.82 -5.31
N MET A 658 -18.20 28.92 -6.18
CA MET A 658 -17.80 27.52 -6.13
C MET A 658 -16.28 27.34 -6.29
N TYR A 659 -15.60 28.24 -7.02
CA TYR A 659 -14.14 28.18 -7.21
C TYR A 659 -13.37 28.54 -5.94
N LEU A 660 -13.99 29.22 -4.96
CA LEU A 660 -13.36 29.50 -3.67
C LEU A 660 -13.03 28.21 -2.91
N PHE A 661 -13.75 27.12 -3.18
CA PHE A 661 -13.43 25.79 -2.65
C PHE A 661 -11.99 25.38 -2.99
N ASN A 662 -11.47 25.78 -4.15
CA ASN A 662 -10.12 25.40 -4.59
C ASN A 662 -8.99 26.08 -3.79
N LEU A 663 -9.27 27.10 -2.99
CA LEU A 663 -8.26 27.70 -2.10
C LEU A 663 -7.78 26.70 -1.03
N SER A 664 -8.58 25.67 -0.74
CA SER A 664 -8.19 24.53 0.11
C SER A 664 -7.32 23.49 -0.59
N LEU A 665 -6.91 23.73 -1.85
CA LEU A 665 -6.28 22.76 -2.75
C LEU A 665 -7.16 21.57 -3.16
N TRP A 666 -8.41 21.50 -2.69
CA TRP A 666 -9.39 20.54 -3.21
C TRP A 666 -9.96 21.00 -4.53
N SER A 667 -10.45 20.07 -5.35
CA SER A 667 -11.11 20.44 -6.59
C SER A 667 -12.62 20.46 -6.41
N TYR A 668 -13.25 21.61 -6.65
CA TYR A 668 -14.71 21.70 -6.69
C TYR A 668 -15.32 20.69 -7.67
N ARG A 669 -14.64 20.41 -8.80
CA ARG A 669 -15.10 19.49 -9.84
C ARG A 669 -15.07 18.04 -9.37
N ASP A 670 -14.00 17.64 -8.72
CA ASP A 670 -13.88 16.32 -8.08
C ASP A 670 -14.93 16.18 -6.97
N PHE A 671 -15.16 17.26 -6.22
CA PHE A 671 -16.13 17.32 -5.14
C PHE A 671 -17.59 17.26 -5.64
N ARG A 672 -17.90 17.79 -6.84
CA ARG A 672 -19.21 17.56 -7.50
C ARG A 672 -19.48 16.08 -7.70
N VAL A 673 -18.46 15.30 -8.03
CA VAL A 673 -18.63 13.86 -8.21
C VAL A 673 -18.72 13.16 -6.86
N SER A 674 -17.71 13.33 -5.98
CA SER A 674 -17.66 12.60 -4.71
C SER A 674 -18.82 12.94 -3.79
N HIS A 675 -19.16 14.23 -3.71
CA HIS A 675 -20.14 14.72 -2.77
C HIS A 675 -21.52 14.84 -3.42
N ALA A 676 -21.65 15.57 -4.52
CA ALA A 676 -22.98 15.86 -5.10
C ALA A 676 -23.60 14.68 -5.88
N LEU A 677 -22.82 13.98 -6.71
CA LEU A 677 -23.33 12.86 -7.53
C LEU A 677 -23.26 11.50 -6.80
N SER A 678 -22.35 11.38 -5.83
CA SER A 678 -22.14 10.15 -5.07
C SER A 678 -22.78 10.23 -3.68
N HIS A 679 -22.23 11.03 -2.76
CA HIS A 679 -22.68 11.06 -1.37
C HIS A 679 -24.13 11.51 -1.23
N HIS A 680 -24.52 12.62 -1.85
CA HIS A 680 -25.88 13.17 -1.78
C HIS A 680 -26.95 12.29 -2.42
N VAL A 681 -26.57 11.39 -3.31
CA VAL A 681 -27.50 10.56 -4.08
C VAL A 681 -27.61 9.15 -3.48
N TYR A 682 -26.50 8.66 -2.92
CA TYR A 682 -26.36 7.31 -2.41
C TYR A 682 -25.72 7.30 -1.01
N PRO A 683 -26.10 8.19 -0.07
CA PRO A 683 -25.37 8.41 1.17
C PRO A 683 -25.30 7.13 1.98
N ASN A 684 -24.13 6.87 2.56
CA ASN A 684 -23.90 5.75 3.47
C ASN A 684 -24.19 4.36 2.86
N THR A 685 -24.27 4.26 1.52
CA THR A 685 -24.37 2.98 0.81
C THR A 685 -22.99 2.50 0.34
N LEU A 686 -22.90 1.29 -0.21
CA LEU A 686 -21.66 0.80 -0.82
C LEU A 686 -21.22 1.61 -2.05
N ILE A 687 -22.17 2.32 -2.69
CA ILE A 687 -21.94 3.18 -3.84
C ILE A 687 -21.28 4.51 -3.43
N ASP A 688 -21.40 4.92 -2.17
CA ASP A 688 -20.87 6.19 -1.69
C ASP A 688 -19.33 6.24 -1.75
N LEU A 689 -18.81 7.08 -2.65
CA LEU A 689 -17.39 7.40 -2.78
C LEU A 689 -16.83 7.99 -1.49
N GLU A 690 -17.62 8.76 -0.73
CA GLU A 690 -17.15 9.33 0.53
C GLU A 690 -16.98 8.27 1.61
N ILE A 691 -17.67 7.13 1.50
CA ILE A 691 -17.44 5.99 2.39
C ILE A 691 -16.24 5.16 1.92
N SER A 692 -16.21 4.77 0.64
CA SER A 692 -15.14 3.93 0.10
C SER A 692 -13.79 4.64 0.03
N GLY A 693 -13.78 5.96 -0.11
CA GLY A 693 -12.57 6.78 -0.22
C GLY A 693 -11.71 6.81 1.04
N PHE A 694 -12.30 6.61 2.22
CA PHE A 694 -11.54 6.50 3.48
C PHE A 694 -11.17 5.05 3.83
N GLU A 695 -11.75 4.04 3.18
CA GLU A 695 -11.39 2.65 3.45
C GLU A 695 -9.98 2.34 2.90
N PRO A 696 -9.22 1.43 3.56
CA PRO A 696 -9.56 0.73 4.78
C PRO A 696 -9.26 1.53 6.07
N ILE A 697 -8.71 2.74 5.96
CA ILE A 697 -8.19 3.54 7.08
C ILE A 697 -9.28 3.89 8.08
N VAL A 698 -10.40 4.42 7.59
CA VAL A 698 -11.63 4.59 8.36
C VAL A 698 -12.71 3.74 7.69
N THR A 699 -13.39 2.94 8.50
CA THR A 699 -14.44 2.03 8.03
C THR A 699 -15.73 2.38 8.75
N TRP A 700 -16.66 3.08 8.10
CA TRP A 700 -17.94 3.45 8.70
C TRP A 700 -19.03 2.38 8.52
N ILE A 701 -18.94 1.56 7.47
CA ILE A 701 -19.91 0.48 7.23
C ILE A 701 -19.82 -0.57 8.35
N PRO A 702 -20.96 -0.98 8.94
CA PRO A 702 -20.99 -2.10 9.90
C PRO A 702 -20.48 -3.40 9.25
N ARG A 703 -19.37 -3.90 9.76
CA ARG A 703 -18.72 -5.16 9.36
C ARG A 703 -17.78 -5.60 10.47
N LYS A 704 -17.19 -6.80 10.35
CA LYS A 704 -16.06 -7.18 11.20
C LYS A 704 -14.91 -6.19 10.97
N LYS A 705 -14.53 -5.44 12.00
CA LYS A 705 -13.53 -4.39 11.88
C LYS A 705 -12.14 -4.91 12.26
N PRO A 706 -11.08 -4.49 11.54
CA PRO A 706 -9.72 -4.78 11.96
C PRO A 706 -9.40 -4.02 13.26
N VAL A 707 -8.48 -4.53 14.06
CA VAL A 707 -8.19 -3.96 15.40
C VAL A 707 -7.79 -2.47 15.32
N PHE A 708 -7.15 -2.04 14.23
CA PHE A 708 -6.77 -0.64 14.06
C PHE A 708 -7.96 0.32 13.93
N ALA A 709 -9.14 -0.15 13.54
CA ALA A 709 -10.35 0.67 13.51
C ALA A 709 -10.72 1.21 14.91
N LYS A 710 -10.22 0.59 15.99
CA LYS A 710 -10.34 1.11 17.36
C LYS A 710 -9.52 2.38 17.59
N PHE A 711 -8.51 2.65 16.75
CA PHE A 711 -7.71 3.88 16.78
C PHE A 711 -8.16 4.91 15.76
N THR A 712 -9.34 4.74 15.13
CA THR A 712 -9.87 5.67 14.12
C THR A 712 -9.78 7.13 14.57
N LEU A 713 -10.15 7.46 15.81
CA LEU A 713 -10.05 8.84 16.30
C LEU A 713 -8.62 9.40 16.28
N LEU A 714 -7.64 8.59 16.69
CA LEU A 714 -6.23 8.99 16.65
C LEU A 714 -5.77 9.18 15.19
N ILE A 715 -6.18 8.27 14.31
CA ILE A 715 -5.87 8.33 12.89
C ILE A 715 -6.50 9.58 12.25
N GLU A 716 -7.78 9.84 12.48
CA GLU A 716 -8.49 11.02 11.99
C GLU A 716 -7.82 12.30 12.51
N THR A 717 -7.48 12.38 13.80
CA THR A 717 -6.82 13.57 14.37
C THR A 717 -5.44 13.83 13.77
N ILE A 718 -4.68 12.78 13.46
CA ILE A 718 -3.37 12.91 12.83
C ILE A 718 -3.50 13.27 11.36
N VAL A 719 -4.45 12.66 10.65
CA VAL A 719 -4.49 12.78 9.19
C VAL A 719 -5.32 13.95 8.70
N PHE A 720 -6.43 14.29 9.37
CA PHE A 720 -7.35 15.34 8.93
C PHE A 720 -6.69 16.73 8.75
N PRO A 721 -5.68 17.13 9.56
CA PRO A 721 -4.95 18.37 9.31
C PRO A 721 -4.22 18.42 7.96
N PHE A 722 -3.95 17.27 7.34
CA PHE A 722 -3.20 17.18 6.09
C PHE A 722 -4.08 16.98 4.84
N LEU A 723 -5.40 16.83 4.96
CA LEU A 723 -6.25 16.40 3.83
C LEU A 723 -6.20 17.33 2.62
N PHE A 724 -6.04 18.63 2.84
CA PHE A 724 -5.91 19.63 1.78
C PHE A 724 -4.72 19.31 0.88
N ILE A 725 -3.56 19.07 1.48
CA ILE A 725 -2.32 18.73 0.77
C ILE A 725 -2.41 17.32 0.18
N LEU A 726 -2.95 16.36 0.93
CA LEU A 726 -3.01 14.96 0.51
C LEU A 726 -3.92 14.76 -0.71
N ASN A 727 -5.10 15.39 -0.75
CA ASN A 727 -5.98 15.32 -1.92
C ASN A 727 -5.39 16.02 -3.14
N PHE A 728 -4.67 17.13 -2.95
CA PHE A 728 -3.93 17.76 -4.04
C PHE A 728 -2.86 16.83 -4.61
N LEU A 729 -2.03 16.23 -3.74
CA LEU A 729 -0.99 15.28 -4.16
C LEU A 729 -1.60 14.05 -4.83
N LYS A 730 -2.72 13.51 -4.32
CA LYS A 730 -3.51 12.45 -4.98
C LYS A 730 -3.80 12.85 -6.42
N ARG A 731 -4.50 13.97 -6.61
CA ARG A 731 -4.95 14.42 -7.93
C ARG A 731 -3.78 14.70 -8.86
N PHE A 732 -2.73 15.29 -8.34
CA PHE A 732 -1.50 15.56 -9.08
C PHE A 732 -0.86 14.26 -9.58
N ILE A 733 -0.70 13.27 -8.70
CA ILE A 733 -0.13 11.96 -9.02
C ILE A 733 -1.02 11.20 -10.04
N SER A 734 -2.35 11.28 -9.91
CA SER A 734 -3.29 10.65 -10.86
C SER A 734 -3.02 11.02 -12.31
N ASN A 735 -2.61 12.27 -12.58
CA ASN A 735 -2.33 12.75 -13.93
C ASN A 735 -1.16 12.02 -14.60
N PHE A 736 -0.22 11.48 -13.81
CA PHE A 736 0.95 10.77 -14.32
C PHE A 736 0.71 9.26 -14.43
N ILE A 737 -0.18 8.70 -13.59
CA ILE A 737 -0.47 7.26 -13.57
C ILE A 737 -1.53 6.88 -14.63
N ARG A 738 -2.59 7.69 -14.81
CA ARG A 738 -3.74 7.35 -15.67
C ARG A 738 -3.44 7.28 -17.18
N LYS A 739 -2.32 7.86 -17.65
CA LYS A 739 -1.99 7.89 -19.09
C LYS A 739 -1.45 6.57 -19.66
N VAL A 740 -1.32 5.52 -18.85
CA VAL A 740 -0.76 4.22 -19.27
C VAL A 740 -1.84 3.17 -19.62
N SER A 741 -3.13 3.42 -19.37
CA SER A 741 -4.20 2.42 -19.55
C SER A 741 -5.18 2.78 -20.66
N SER A 742 -4.80 2.60 -21.93
CA SER A 742 -5.76 2.39 -23.04
C SER A 742 -5.82 0.93 -23.49
N LEU A 743 -5.42 0.00 -22.63
CA LEU A 743 -5.62 -1.43 -22.78
C LEU A 743 -6.12 -1.96 -21.44
N ALA A 744 -7.26 -2.65 -21.51
CA ALA A 744 -7.90 -3.29 -20.39
C ALA A 744 -6.97 -4.29 -19.68
N THR A 745 -7.33 -4.59 -18.43
CA THR A 745 -6.76 -5.58 -17.51
C THR A 745 -5.47 -5.18 -16.78
N THR A 746 -5.62 -4.49 -15.64
CA THR A 746 -4.76 -4.71 -14.46
C THR A 746 -5.49 -4.21 -13.22
N ASP A 747 -6.08 -5.15 -12.45
CA ASP A 747 -6.49 -4.93 -11.07
C ASP A 747 -5.26 -4.81 -10.17
N GLY A 748 -5.29 -3.85 -9.23
CA GLY A 748 -4.44 -3.90 -8.03
C GLY A 748 -3.69 -2.61 -7.66
N MET A 749 -3.38 -1.74 -8.62
CA MET A 749 -2.34 -0.72 -8.40
C MET A 749 -2.94 0.67 -8.29
N THR A 750 -3.36 1.13 -7.10
CA THR A 750 -3.34 2.57 -6.71
C THR A 750 -3.82 2.95 -5.29
N SER A 751 -3.77 2.08 -4.27
CA SER A 751 -4.22 2.48 -2.92
C SER A 751 -3.06 2.77 -1.94
N LEU A 752 -2.31 3.88 -2.13
CA LEU A 752 -1.64 4.57 -1.00
C LEU A 752 -1.19 6.04 -1.20
N VAL A 753 -1.91 6.90 -1.92
CA VAL A 753 -1.74 8.36 -1.73
C VAL A 753 -2.79 8.84 -0.74
N PHE A 754 -2.63 8.58 0.55
CA PHE A 754 -3.41 9.16 1.67
C PHE A 754 -4.74 9.84 1.25
N PHE A 755 -5.82 9.05 1.21
CA PHE A 755 -7.05 9.40 0.51
C PHE A 755 -8.17 9.72 1.49
N PHE A 756 -8.76 10.91 1.38
CA PHE A 756 -9.80 11.35 2.30
C PHE A 756 -10.82 12.21 1.56
N PRO A 757 -12.04 11.72 1.34
CA PRO A 757 -13.21 12.58 1.11
C PRO A 757 -13.49 13.49 2.33
N SER A 758 -14.52 14.34 2.30
CA SER A 758 -14.88 15.21 3.42
C SER A 758 -15.46 14.45 4.60
N GLY A 759 -15.16 14.90 5.83
CA GLY A 759 -15.80 14.47 7.07
C GLY A 759 -17.23 14.97 7.23
N CYS A 760 -18.07 14.81 6.20
CA CYS A 760 -19.51 15.13 6.23
C CYS A 760 -20.37 13.90 6.53
N THR A 761 -19.78 12.74 6.83
CA THR A 761 -20.55 11.54 7.17
C THR A 761 -21.29 11.75 8.49
N SER A 762 -22.61 11.88 8.41
CA SER A 762 -23.47 11.82 9.59
C SER A 762 -23.34 10.44 10.24
N PRO A 763 -23.25 10.33 11.59
CA PRO A 763 -23.37 9.07 12.26
C PRO A 763 -24.70 8.43 11.88
N VAL A 764 -24.64 7.26 11.28
CA VAL A 764 -25.80 6.43 10.98
C VAL A 764 -26.49 6.13 12.31
N GLY A 765 -27.82 6.24 12.36
CA GLY A 765 -28.57 5.45 13.35
C GLY A 765 -28.31 3.97 13.13
N PRO A 766 -28.87 3.05 13.92
CA PRO A 766 -28.89 1.66 13.48
C PRO A 766 -29.59 1.60 12.11
N LEU A 767 -28.82 1.39 11.03
CA LEU A 767 -29.37 0.74 9.83
C LEU A 767 -30.05 -0.52 10.34
N SER A 768 -31.30 -0.71 9.94
CA SER A 768 -32.03 -1.94 10.13
C SER A 768 -31.08 -3.11 9.85
N THR A 769 -30.79 -3.93 10.86
CA THR A 769 -30.02 -5.18 10.72
C THR A 769 -30.81 -6.25 9.97
N THR A 770 -32.04 -5.93 9.58
CA THR A 770 -32.89 -6.69 8.68
C THR A 770 -32.62 -6.25 7.23
N PRO A 771 -32.25 -7.17 6.33
CA PRO A 771 -32.20 -6.89 4.89
C PRO A 771 -33.52 -6.28 4.42
N LEU A 772 -33.47 -5.14 3.72
CA LEU A 772 -34.66 -4.59 3.09
C LEU A 772 -34.97 -5.43 1.85
N GLU A 773 -35.92 -6.35 1.95
CA GLU A 773 -36.39 -7.19 0.83
C GLU A 773 -37.12 -6.39 -0.29
N LYS A 774 -37.25 -5.06 -0.15
CA LYS A 774 -38.06 -4.20 -1.02
C LYS A 774 -37.30 -2.96 -1.49
N THR A 775 -37.74 -2.43 -2.62
CA THR A 775 -37.41 -1.07 -3.09
C THR A 775 -37.84 -0.02 -2.05
N VAL A 776 -37.10 1.08 -1.91
CA VAL A 776 -37.37 2.12 -0.90
C VAL A 776 -37.57 3.48 -1.56
N ASP A 777 -38.46 4.32 -1.00
CA ASP A 777 -38.56 5.72 -1.42
C ASP A 777 -37.22 6.43 -1.15
N TRP A 778 -36.69 7.10 -2.18
CA TRP A 778 -35.38 7.76 -2.09
C TRP A 778 -35.29 8.76 -0.94
N GLY A 779 -36.32 9.60 -0.75
CA GLY A 779 -36.31 10.62 0.29
C GLY A 779 -36.38 10.03 1.71
N MET A 780 -37.04 8.88 1.88
CA MET A 780 -37.03 8.16 3.15
C MET A 780 -35.63 7.61 3.47
N HIS A 781 -34.91 7.09 2.47
CA HIS A 781 -33.51 6.64 2.65
C HIS A 781 -32.59 7.80 3.03
N GLU A 782 -32.70 8.95 2.36
CA GLU A 782 -31.93 10.16 2.71
C GLU A 782 -32.12 10.53 4.18
N LEU A 783 -33.36 10.52 4.68
CA LEU A 783 -33.67 10.84 6.08
C LEU A 783 -33.12 9.83 7.08
N GLU A 784 -33.04 8.55 6.71
CA GLU A 784 -32.42 7.53 7.58
C GLU A 784 -30.90 7.67 7.66
N ALA A 785 -30.28 8.23 6.61
CA ALA A 785 -28.85 8.40 6.45
C ALA A 785 -28.28 9.68 7.08
N VAL A 786 -29.13 10.66 7.43
CA VAL A 786 -28.72 11.99 7.92
C VAL A 786 -29.21 12.28 9.34
N MET A 787 -28.50 13.16 10.05
CA MET A 787 -28.94 13.72 11.33
C MET A 787 -28.71 15.22 11.36
N ASP A 788 -29.73 15.99 11.71
CA ASP A 788 -29.62 17.44 11.87
C ASP A 788 -29.20 17.81 13.31
N ARG A 789 -28.44 18.90 13.43
CA ARG A 789 -27.86 19.35 14.71
C ARG A 789 -28.52 20.64 15.19
N ASN A 790 -29.25 20.57 16.30
CA ASN A 790 -30.02 21.69 16.82
C ASN A 790 -29.15 22.91 17.17
N ASP A 791 -27.96 22.67 17.75
CA ASP A 791 -27.01 23.70 18.16
C ASP A 791 -26.21 24.32 17.00
N ILE A 792 -26.32 23.75 15.81
CA ILE A 792 -25.80 24.32 14.56
C ILE A 792 -26.91 25.05 13.80
N ASN A 793 -28.11 24.47 13.74
CA ASN A 793 -29.24 25.04 13.00
C ASN A 793 -29.86 26.27 13.69
N ASP A 794 -29.48 26.57 14.94
CA ASP A 794 -29.90 27.77 15.69
C ASP A 794 -29.39 29.10 15.09
N ASN A 795 -28.31 29.06 14.32
CA ASN A 795 -27.63 30.24 13.80
C ASN A 795 -27.20 30.03 12.36
N PHE A 796 -27.67 30.90 11.46
CA PHE A 796 -27.40 30.78 10.04
C PHE A 796 -25.90 30.86 9.67
N PHE A 797 -25.10 31.60 10.44
CA PHE A 797 -23.65 31.60 10.23
C PHE A 797 -23.06 30.21 10.51
N LYS A 798 -23.52 29.53 11.57
CA LYS A 798 -23.11 28.15 11.87
C LYS A 798 -23.59 27.18 10.79
N VAL A 799 -24.82 27.33 10.29
CA VAL A 799 -25.33 26.54 9.16
C VAL A 799 -24.37 26.61 7.97
N MET A 800 -23.95 27.83 7.58
CA MET A 800 -23.03 28.05 6.46
C MET A 800 -21.58 27.61 6.72
N THR A 801 -21.16 27.42 7.97
CA THR A 801 -19.76 27.16 8.33
C THR A 801 -19.50 25.79 8.95
N PHE A 802 -20.55 25.04 9.31
CA PHE A 802 -20.46 23.72 9.95
C PHE A 802 -21.40 22.66 9.32
N PHE A 803 -21.91 22.87 8.10
CA PHE A 803 -22.86 21.95 7.42
C PHE A 803 -24.17 21.76 8.21
N GLY A 804 -24.93 22.84 8.40
CA GLY A 804 -26.28 22.78 8.96
C GLY A 804 -27.35 22.45 7.91
N ASP A 805 -28.59 22.31 8.35
CA ASP A 805 -29.75 21.98 7.50
C ASP A 805 -29.54 20.75 6.61
N HIS A 806 -28.82 19.76 7.13
CA HIS A 806 -28.26 18.64 6.38
C HIS A 806 -29.36 17.77 5.74
N ALA A 807 -30.46 17.51 6.46
CA ALA A 807 -31.55 16.68 5.92
C ALA A 807 -32.24 17.33 4.71
N LEU A 808 -32.63 18.60 4.83
CA LEU A 808 -33.24 19.35 3.72
C LEU A 808 -32.25 19.61 2.59
N HIS A 809 -30.97 19.83 2.92
CA HIS A 809 -29.89 19.99 1.94
C HIS A 809 -29.67 18.71 1.14
N HIS A 810 -29.78 17.53 1.75
CA HIS A 810 -29.74 16.25 1.04
C HIS A 810 -30.91 16.06 0.08
N LEU A 811 -32.12 16.40 0.53
CA LEU A 811 -33.33 16.26 -0.28
C LEU A 811 -33.41 17.27 -1.44
N PHE A 812 -32.85 18.47 -1.26
CA PHE A 812 -32.90 19.57 -2.22
C PHE A 812 -31.54 20.29 -2.37
N PRO A 813 -30.48 19.59 -2.83
CA PRO A 813 -29.11 20.10 -2.81
C PRO A 813 -28.88 21.32 -3.70
N ALA A 814 -29.70 21.49 -4.74
CA ALA A 814 -29.62 22.64 -5.65
C ALA A 814 -30.15 23.96 -5.03
N LEU A 815 -30.80 23.91 -3.87
CA LEU A 815 -31.32 25.09 -3.17
C LEU A 815 -30.27 25.68 -2.25
N ASP A 816 -30.20 27.01 -2.21
CA ASP A 816 -29.33 27.71 -1.28
C ASP A 816 -29.79 27.49 0.17
N HIS A 817 -28.86 27.27 1.11
CA HIS A 817 -29.17 27.10 2.55
C HIS A 817 -30.05 28.22 3.12
N ALA A 818 -29.96 29.46 2.61
CA ALA A 818 -30.83 30.55 3.04
C ALA A 818 -32.31 30.30 2.75
N LEU A 819 -32.63 29.47 1.76
CA LEU A 819 -33.99 29.05 1.44
C LEU A 819 -34.42 27.83 2.26
N LEU A 820 -33.53 26.86 2.47
CA LEU A 820 -33.83 25.60 3.15
C LEU A 820 -34.46 25.81 4.54
N ARG A 821 -33.93 26.76 5.32
CA ARG A 821 -34.45 27.11 6.65
C ARG A 821 -35.95 27.45 6.67
N HIS A 822 -36.49 27.99 5.59
CA HIS A 822 -37.91 28.39 5.49
C HIS A 822 -38.81 27.21 5.11
N LEU A 823 -38.23 26.09 4.68
CA LEU A 823 -38.95 24.89 4.26
C LEU A 823 -39.21 23.91 5.41
N TYR A 824 -38.54 24.06 6.55
CA TYR A 824 -38.73 23.19 7.72
C TYR A 824 -40.18 23.00 8.15
N PRO A 825 -41.04 24.03 8.24
CA PRO A 825 -42.42 23.82 8.65
C PRO A 825 -43.19 22.84 7.74
N VAL A 826 -43.02 22.97 6.43
CA VAL A 826 -43.62 22.07 5.44
C VAL A 826 -42.98 20.69 5.51
N PHE A 827 -41.67 20.63 5.63
CA PHE A 827 -40.92 19.38 5.75
C PHE A 827 -41.28 18.57 6.98
N LEU A 828 -41.33 19.18 8.17
CA LEU A 828 -41.68 18.50 9.42
C LEU A 828 -43.12 17.96 9.39
N LYS A 829 -44.06 18.75 8.84
CA LYS A 829 -45.43 18.29 8.63
C LYS A 829 -45.46 17.05 7.71
N HIS A 830 -44.68 17.07 6.65
CA HIS A 830 -44.60 15.95 5.70
C HIS A 830 -43.95 14.71 6.33
N CYS A 831 -42.92 14.89 7.16
CA CYS A 831 -42.31 13.82 7.95
C CYS A 831 -43.32 13.18 8.91
N GLU A 832 -44.19 13.98 9.54
CA GLU A 832 -45.27 13.47 10.40
C GLU A 832 -46.30 12.66 9.60
N GLU A 833 -46.76 13.19 8.46
CA GLU A 833 -47.75 12.55 7.57
C GLU A 833 -47.28 11.16 7.09
N PHE A 834 -46.01 11.03 6.71
CA PHE A 834 -45.43 9.80 6.19
C PHE A 834 -44.73 8.95 7.27
N ARG A 835 -44.74 9.40 8.52
CA ARG A 835 -44.01 8.76 9.65
C ARG A 835 -42.53 8.57 9.35
N ALA A 836 -41.91 9.56 8.70
CA ALA A 836 -40.50 9.56 8.35
C ALA A 836 -39.61 9.72 9.58
N ASN A 837 -38.49 9.00 9.61
CA ASN A 837 -37.55 8.99 10.75
C ASN A 837 -36.59 10.19 10.72
N TYR A 838 -37.12 11.40 10.89
CA TYR A 838 -36.30 12.61 11.01
C TYR A 838 -35.66 12.71 12.40
N ARG A 839 -34.32 12.88 12.45
CA ARG A 839 -33.55 12.86 13.69
C ARG A 839 -32.84 14.18 13.96
N LEU A 840 -32.96 14.64 15.20
CA LEU A 840 -32.27 15.80 15.74
C LEU A 840 -31.27 15.37 16.82
N THR A 841 -30.09 15.97 16.82
CA THR A 841 -29.03 15.68 17.80
C THR A 841 -28.26 16.95 18.18
N SER A 842 -27.29 16.84 19.09
CA SER A 842 -26.33 17.90 19.41
C SER A 842 -25.00 17.64 18.68
N GLN A 843 -24.17 18.66 18.44
CA GLN A 843 -22.82 18.47 17.89
C GLN A 843 -21.98 17.49 18.74
N TYR A 844 -22.16 17.51 20.06
CA TYR A 844 -21.49 16.59 20.97
C TYR A 844 -21.94 15.14 20.73
N ASP A 845 -23.25 14.90 20.72
CA ASP A 845 -23.81 13.56 20.52
C ASP A 845 -23.52 13.02 19.12
N PHE A 846 -23.49 13.90 18.12
CA PHE A 846 -23.03 13.60 16.77
C PHE A 846 -21.59 13.09 16.77
N PHE A 847 -20.67 13.81 17.43
CA PHE A 847 -19.29 13.38 17.57
C PHE A 847 -19.16 12.04 18.31
N ILE A 848 -19.91 11.85 19.41
CA ILE A 848 -19.94 10.58 20.15
C ILE A 848 -20.48 9.43 19.27
N ALA A 849 -21.49 9.69 18.45
CA ALA A 849 -22.06 8.69 17.55
C ALA A 849 -21.06 8.31 16.44
N GLN A 850 -20.28 9.25 15.92
CA GLN A 850 -19.17 8.97 14.98
C GLN A 850 -18.12 8.05 15.63
N LEU A 851 -17.74 8.31 16.88
CA LEU A 851 -16.81 7.46 17.63
C LEU A 851 -17.37 6.05 17.85
N ARG A 852 -18.65 5.95 18.22
CA ARG A 852 -19.33 4.65 18.39
C ARG A 852 -19.38 3.89 17.08
N MET A 853 -19.67 4.56 15.97
CA MET A 853 -19.64 3.95 14.65
C MET A 853 -18.28 3.40 14.30
N ALA A 854 -17.18 4.10 14.59
CA ALA A 854 -15.83 3.62 14.32
C ALA A 854 -15.55 2.24 14.95
N VAL A 855 -16.18 1.92 16.08
CA VAL A 855 -16.02 0.64 16.80
C VAL A 855 -17.22 -0.31 16.70
N LYS A 856 -18.33 0.11 16.08
CA LYS A 856 -19.55 -0.70 15.95
C LYS A 856 -19.33 -1.84 14.95
N GLU A 857 -19.34 -3.07 15.46
CA GLU A 857 -19.35 -4.30 14.65
C GLU A 857 -20.80 -4.77 14.44
N ASP A 858 -21.07 -5.45 13.33
CA ASP A 858 -22.39 -6.00 13.04
C ASP A 858 -22.67 -7.22 13.95
N PRO A 859 -23.72 -7.19 14.80
CA PRO A 859 -24.05 -8.30 15.69
C PRO A 859 -24.48 -9.58 14.95
N ASN A 860 -25.02 -9.47 13.73
CA ASN A 860 -25.37 -10.65 12.92
C ASN A 860 -24.14 -11.34 12.31
N VAL A 861 -23.02 -10.62 12.18
CA VAL A 861 -21.72 -11.17 11.73
C VAL A 861 -20.98 -11.89 12.87
N LEU A 862 -21.38 -11.63 14.13
CA LEU A 862 -20.80 -12.24 15.34
C LEU A 862 -21.46 -13.56 15.76
N ASN A 863 -22.62 -13.91 15.20
CA ASN A 863 -23.43 -15.07 15.63
C ASN A 863 -23.13 -16.41 14.93
N GLU A 864 -22.13 -16.48 14.05
CA GLU A 864 -21.62 -17.75 13.53
C GLU A 864 -20.19 -17.97 14.01
N SER A 865 -20.02 -18.91 14.94
CA SER A 865 -18.79 -19.35 15.63
C SER A 865 -18.36 -18.55 16.88
N SER A 866 -18.96 -18.96 18.02
CA SER A 866 -18.24 -19.18 19.28
C SER A 866 -16.92 -19.93 19.09
#